data_AF-A0A4P9WQJ5-F1
#
_entry.id   AF-A0A4P9WQJ5-F1
#
_cell.length_a   1.000
_cell.length_b   1.000
_cell.length_c   1.000
_cell.angle_alpha   90.00
_cell.angle_beta   90.00
_cell.angle_gamma   90.00
#
_symmetry.space_group_name_H-M   'P 1'
#
loop_
_entity.id
_entity.type
_entity.pdbx_description
1 polymer ?
#
loop_
_entity_poly.entity_id
_entity_poly.type
_entity_poly.pdbx_seq_one_letter_code
_entity_poly.pdbx_strand_id
1 'polypeptide(L)'
;MKSASPVDGGRGDGACMVEHREPTVEVFAIGLRDMKWALVVSQHRSMRQAAESLNVRQSTLSRRLRNLEALLCAQLFERTNGGTRPTVAGREFLTRVHHILTETETAWRKLRTSSRGESGRLTVGVHASFSTGNMYATLAEHHQQSPKVDVSTVDGSHDQLLCALANNAVDVAIMTGRRAGWDDRVLPLWSERVIVALHAQHPLSRKEAVFWPDLAGESILIPLRGPGPELERLLVTKLGDYGAQRLTYHESGLDRLLSLVATEHGILLMLEGWRWLDAIEFHCLLAPVECKSNTGAIPKVAAPTLPGFIGDIRRHETVRPSKRLIWPDRELFGPWHDRASRSRRSATRARDRLDLSLGRRIRSTTRIIWRTRVKLSGLVKGNAFPLVGAAVADTPPSAGSSPQRPFESERAEGFAVTGLRLEERPPAPVMEIGPMNMQVLDAPRDISGGYKVDVSRGERIGRVSSEWFSRPADERYLSLSELACSVRDRADRSRTRVVESALIHVEANRGDAERLALILPGADTPVAPTHWSFGQLASLVGAPAAYLRQLPAALAGINLQYGLTSNRAEQIKTLETDTGRVELRAVTGPDYGRIFDHELVEAVQRIAGNGTGDTRWKVPGVLDWSTGIYNPRVDISKDTTTLYASDRDVFLFLVDDLNPIEAGRLPDGSPDLYFRGFYCWNSEVGAKTLGMASFYLRAVCQNRNLWGVEDFEEITIRHSKYAANRFAHEAAPALLNFANSSPMPFVNGIKAARERIVAHNDEDRADFLRRRGFSKAETGKIIDAVLAEEGRPPESIFDFVQGITAVARNKPHQDARLELEAKAKKLLDRAA
;
A
#
# COMPACT_ATOMS: atom_id res chain seq x y z
N MET A 1 45.25 -23.23 65.12
CA MET A 1 46.37 -22.28 65.36
C MET A 1 46.36 -21.27 64.20
N LYS A 2 46.23 -19.96 64.48
CA LYS A 2 46.38 -18.79 63.56
C LYS A 2 45.77 -18.84 62.11
N SER A 3 44.73 -18.02 61.91
CA SER A 3 44.56 -16.99 60.85
C SER A 3 44.98 -17.21 59.38
N ALA A 4 44.04 -17.05 58.44
CA ALA A 4 44.19 -16.29 57.17
C ALA A 4 42.83 -16.08 56.46
N SER A 5 42.75 -15.10 55.55
CA SER A 5 41.54 -14.56 54.89
C SER A 5 41.42 -15.05 53.40
N PRO A 6 40.56 -14.47 52.52
CA PRO A 6 39.09 -14.58 52.51
C PRO A 6 38.46 -14.85 51.11
N VAL A 7 37.16 -15.19 51.07
CA VAL A 7 36.15 -14.83 50.03
C VAL A 7 36.37 -15.40 48.60
N ASP A 8 35.38 -15.99 47.91
CA ASP A 8 33.96 -15.60 47.88
C ASP A 8 32.97 -16.79 47.88
N GLY A 9 31.75 -16.50 48.37
CA GLY A 9 30.59 -17.37 48.41
C GLY A 9 29.42 -16.56 48.98
N GLY A 10 28.19 -16.66 48.51
CA GLY A 10 27.55 -17.75 47.78
C GLY A 10 26.16 -17.95 48.40
N ARG A 11 25.13 -18.22 47.58
CA ARG A 11 23.79 -18.70 47.97
C ARG A 11 22.98 -18.95 46.70
N GLY A 12 22.93 -20.20 46.26
CA GLY A 12 21.91 -20.66 45.33
C GLY A 12 20.81 -21.34 46.14
N ASP A 13 19.64 -20.71 46.25
CA ASP A 13 18.45 -21.37 46.75
C ASP A 13 17.83 -22.25 45.66
N GLY A 14 17.31 -23.41 46.06
CA GLY A 14 16.93 -24.46 45.13
C GLY A 14 15.69 -24.11 44.29
N ALA A 15 15.85 -24.15 42.97
CA ALA A 15 14.75 -24.37 42.04
C ALA A 15 14.88 -25.78 41.47
N CYS A 16 13.79 -26.56 41.51
CA CYS A 16 13.74 -27.84 40.81
C CYS A 16 13.99 -27.60 39.32
N MET A 17 15.11 -28.12 38.81
CA MET A 17 15.33 -28.30 37.37
C MET A 17 14.39 -29.40 36.87
N VAL A 18 13.10 -29.06 36.79
CA VAL A 18 12.19 -29.74 35.87
C VAL A 18 12.80 -29.50 34.50
N GLU A 19 13.26 -30.57 33.84
CA GLU A 19 13.51 -30.50 32.40
C GLU A 19 12.19 -30.10 31.73
N HIS A 20 12.04 -28.82 31.44
CA HIS A 20 11.11 -28.35 30.45
C HIS A 20 11.60 -28.87 29.09
N ARG A 21 11.32 -30.15 28.82
CA ARG A 21 10.96 -30.57 27.48
C ARG A 21 9.86 -29.61 27.07
N GLU A 22 10.20 -28.66 26.20
CA GLU A 22 9.20 -27.94 25.44
C GLU A 22 8.24 -29.00 24.90
N PRO A 23 6.91 -28.83 25.08
CA PRO A 23 6.00 -29.75 24.45
C PRO A 23 6.28 -29.65 22.96
N THR A 24 6.84 -30.70 22.39
CA THR A 24 6.92 -30.88 20.94
C THR A 24 5.47 -30.94 20.48
N VAL A 25 4.92 -29.76 20.19
CA VAL A 25 3.62 -29.63 19.55
C VAL A 25 3.78 -30.44 18.28
N GLU A 26 3.08 -31.58 18.20
CA GLU A 26 2.91 -32.27 16.93
C GLU A 26 2.23 -31.25 16.02
N VAL A 27 3.03 -30.62 15.16
CA VAL A 27 2.53 -29.62 14.22
C VAL A 27 1.77 -30.39 13.16
N PHE A 28 0.49 -30.64 13.45
CA PHE A 28 -0.46 -31.22 12.50
C PHE A 28 -0.36 -30.41 11.20
N ALA A 29 0.17 -31.05 10.15
CA ALA A 29 0.50 -30.40 8.88
C ALA A 29 -0.73 -30.07 8.02
N ILE A 30 -1.82 -29.65 8.66
CA ILE A 30 -3.09 -29.26 8.06
C ILE A 30 -2.99 -27.80 7.64
N GLY A 31 -2.83 -27.55 6.34
CA GLY A 31 -2.81 -26.20 5.81
C GLY A 31 -4.19 -25.53 5.89
N LEU A 32 -4.21 -24.20 6.09
CA LEU A 32 -5.45 -23.40 5.96
C LEU A 32 -6.15 -23.60 4.59
N ARG A 33 -5.38 -23.99 3.55
CA ARG A 33 -5.91 -24.36 2.24
C ARG A 33 -6.78 -25.63 2.29
N ASP A 34 -6.36 -26.64 3.04
CA ASP A 34 -7.09 -27.91 3.22
C ASP A 34 -8.38 -27.71 4.00
N MET A 35 -8.31 -26.91 5.07
CA MET A 35 -9.47 -26.46 5.82
C MET A 35 -10.49 -25.72 4.93
N LYS A 36 -10.02 -24.75 4.12
CA LYS A 36 -10.86 -24.02 3.16
C LYS A 36 -11.47 -24.95 2.10
N TRP A 37 -10.73 -25.95 1.62
CA TRP A 37 -11.22 -26.91 0.62
C TRP A 37 -12.32 -27.82 1.19
N ALA A 38 -12.17 -28.29 2.42
CA ALA A 38 -13.23 -29.02 3.13
C ALA A 38 -14.50 -28.17 3.29
N LEU A 39 -14.35 -26.90 3.68
CA LEU A 39 -15.48 -25.97 3.83
C LEU A 39 -16.26 -25.80 2.51
N VAL A 40 -15.56 -25.59 1.40
CA VAL A 40 -16.18 -25.42 0.07
C VAL A 40 -16.87 -26.72 -0.40
N VAL A 41 -16.29 -27.90 -0.14
CA VAL A 41 -16.94 -29.19 -0.43
C VAL A 41 -18.23 -29.37 0.35
N SER A 42 -18.27 -28.96 1.62
CA SER A 42 -19.50 -28.97 2.41
C SER A 42 -20.56 -27.98 1.92
N GLN A 43 -20.15 -26.82 1.39
CA GLN A 43 -21.07 -25.80 0.87
C GLN A 43 -21.76 -26.26 -0.42
N HIS A 44 -21.01 -26.82 -1.37
CA HIS A 44 -21.56 -27.28 -2.64
C HIS A 44 -22.25 -28.66 -2.55
N ARG A 45 -21.98 -29.46 -1.50
CA ARG A 45 -22.46 -30.85 -1.34
C ARG A 45 -22.14 -31.76 -2.54
N SER A 46 -21.15 -31.37 -3.34
CA SER A 46 -20.74 -32.02 -4.58
C SER A 46 -19.25 -31.78 -4.81
N MET A 47 -18.47 -32.86 -4.83
CA MET A 47 -17.03 -32.82 -5.12
C MET A 47 -16.69 -32.21 -6.49
N ARG A 48 -17.59 -32.33 -7.47
CA ARG A 48 -17.38 -31.75 -8.81
C ARG A 48 -17.54 -30.23 -8.77
N GLN A 49 -18.67 -29.75 -8.26
CA GLN A 49 -18.96 -28.30 -8.17
C GLN A 49 -17.99 -27.57 -7.23
N ALA A 50 -17.52 -28.23 -6.16
CA ALA A 50 -16.50 -27.69 -5.28
C ALA A 50 -15.09 -27.64 -5.92
N ALA A 51 -14.79 -28.55 -6.84
CA ALA A 51 -13.54 -28.53 -7.60
C ALA A 51 -13.57 -27.42 -8.66
N GLU A 52 -14.69 -27.30 -9.37
CA GLU A 52 -14.99 -26.21 -10.32
C GLU A 52 -14.89 -24.84 -9.61
N SER A 53 -15.53 -24.65 -8.45
CA SER A 53 -15.49 -23.36 -7.73
C SER A 53 -14.15 -23.02 -7.06
N LEU A 54 -13.26 -24.01 -6.91
CA LEU A 54 -11.88 -23.83 -6.45
C LEU A 54 -10.87 -23.70 -7.60
N ASN A 55 -11.32 -23.79 -8.86
CA ASN A 55 -10.50 -23.90 -10.08
C ASN A 55 -9.40 -24.97 -9.97
N VAL A 56 -9.79 -26.19 -9.54
CA VAL A 56 -8.89 -27.36 -9.46
C VAL A 56 -9.54 -28.59 -10.05
N ARG A 57 -8.73 -29.55 -10.52
CA ARG A 57 -9.27 -30.86 -10.96
C ARG A 57 -9.91 -31.61 -9.79
N GLN A 58 -11.06 -32.25 -10.02
CA GLN A 58 -11.77 -33.05 -9.01
C GLN A 58 -10.89 -34.14 -8.38
N SER A 59 -10.00 -34.76 -9.15
CA SER A 59 -9.03 -35.73 -8.66
C SER A 59 -8.04 -35.13 -7.63
N THR A 60 -7.61 -33.88 -7.83
CA THR A 60 -6.75 -33.13 -6.91
C THR A 60 -7.47 -32.83 -5.60
N LEU A 61 -8.71 -32.32 -5.66
CA LEU A 61 -9.54 -32.04 -4.48
C LEU A 61 -9.85 -33.33 -3.69
N SER A 62 -10.23 -34.39 -4.40
CA SER A 62 -10.53 -35.71 -3.82
C SER A 62 -9.31 -36.36 -3.17
N ARG A 63 -8.11 -36.20 -3.74
CA ARG A 63 -6.84 -36.64 -3.13
C ARG A 63 -6.49 -35.81 -1.89
N ARG A 64 -6.58 -34.48 -1.96
CA ARG A 64 -6.32 -33.59 -0.81
C ARG A 64 -7.26 -33.86 0.36
N LEU A 65 -8.55 -34.06 0.11
CA LEU A 65 -9.49 -34.42 1.18
C LEU A 65 -9.21 -35.81 1.79
N ARG A 66 -8.87 -36.82 0.99
CA ARG A 66 -8.46 -38.12 1.57
C ARG A 66 -7.19 -38.00 2.43
N ASN A 67 -6.24 -37.17 2.03
CA ASN A 67 -5.05 -36.92 2.84
C ASN A 67 -5.41 -36.19 4.15
N LEU A 68 -6.36 -35.24 4.12
CA LEU A 68 -6.87 -34.57 5.32
C LEU A 68 -7.62 -35.55 6.24
N GLU A 69 -8.48 -36.40 5.69
CA GLU A 69 -9.21 -37.45 6.43
C GLU A 69 -8.23 -38.47 7.05
N ALA A 70 -7.14 -38.81 6.35
CA ALA A 70 -6.08 -39.66 6.89
C ALA A 70 -5.26 -38.97 7.99
N LEU A 71 -4.89 -37.69 7.84
CA LEU A 71 -4.19 -36.92 8.87
C LEU A 71 -5.01 -36.70 10.14
N LEU A 72 -6.34 -36.67 10.02
CA LEU A 72 -7.28 -36.56 11.15
C LEU A 72 -7.74 -37.91 11.69
N CYS A 73 -7.31 -39.02 11.08
CA CYS A 73 -7.79 -40.39 11.36
C CYS A 73 -9.34 -40.51 11.38
N ALA A 74 -10.03 -39.69 10.59
CA ALA A 74 -11.48 -39.53 10.63
C ALA A 74 -12.06 -39.23 9.24
N GLN A 75 -13.10 -39.98 8.85
CA GLN A 75 -13.84 -39.69 7.63
C GLN A 75 -14.71 -38.44 7.84
N LEU A 76 -14.43 -37.38 7.08
CA LEU A 76 -15.14 -36.11 7.14
C LEU A 76 -16.34 -36.09 6.20
N PHE A 77 -16.29 -36.84 5.09
CA PHE A 77 -17.37 -36.86 4.09
C PHE A 77 -17.82 -38.27 3.68
N GLU A 78 -19.13 -38.49 3.72
CA GLU A 78 -19.80 -39.60 3.05
C GLU A 78 -20.07 -39.25 1.58
N ARG A 79 -19.86 -40.22 0.69
CA ARG A 79 -20.12 -40.11 -0.74
C ARG A 79 -21.26 -41.06 -1.10
N THR A 80 -22.32 -40.51 -1.67
CA THR A 80 -23.54 -41.26 -2.06
C THR A 80 -23.91 -40.92 -3.49
N ASN A 81 -24.81 -41.70 -4.09
CA ASN A 81 -25.36 -41.41 -5.42
C ASN A 81 -26.09 -40.05 -5.49
N GLY A 82 -26.50 -39.50 -4.33
CA GLY A 82 -27.07 -38.15 -4.19
C GLY A 82 -26.08 -37.05 -3.81
N GLY A 83 -24.77 -37.28 -3.94
CA GLY A 83 -23.72 -36.28 -3.70
C GLY A 83 -22.86 -36.54 -2.45
N THR A 84 -22.18 -35.49 -2.01
CA THR A 84 -21.21 -35.50 -0.89
C THR A 84 -21.81 -34.83 0.34
N ARG A 85 -21.81 -35.52 1.49
CA ARG A 85 -22.38 -35.01 2.75
C ARG A 85 -21.37 -35.13 3.89
N PRO A 86 -21.26 -34.13 4.79
CA PRO A 86 -20.35 -34.22 5.93
C PRO A 86 -20.87 -35.23 6.97
N THR A 87 -19.98 -36.06 7.51
CA THR A 87 -20.26 -37.00 8.61
C THR A 87 -20.53 -36.24 9.93
N VAL A 88 -20.75 -36.95 11.04
CA VAL A 88 -20.82 -36.31 12.37
C VAL A 88 -19.50 -35.59 12.68
N ALA A 89 -18.37 -36.29 12.57
CA ALA A 89 -17.02 -35.73 12.73
C ALA A 89 -16.73 -34.59 11.72
N GLY A 90 -17.18 -34.76 10.48
CA GLY A 90 -17.11 -33.73 9.44
C GLY A 90 -17.78 -32.43 9.85
N ARG A 91 -19.01 -32.50 10.38
CA ARG A 91 -19.76 -31.30 10.82
C ARG A 91 -19.08 -30.58 11.98
N GLU A 92 -18.52 -31.31 12.94
CA GLU A 92 -17.78 -30.70 14.05
C GLU A 92 -16.49 -30.02 13.55
N PHE A 93 -15.69 -30.73 12.76
CA PHE A 93 -14.46 -30.20 12.15
C PHE A 93 -14.74 -28.94 11.33
N LEU A 94 -15.77 -28.96 10.48
CA LEU A 94 -16.13 -27.83 9.63
C LEU A 94 -16.58 -26.59 10.42
N THR A 95 -17.26 -26.80 11.55
CA THR A 95 -17.63 -25.71 12.48
C THR A 95 -16.37 -25.05 13.05
N ARG A 96 -15.42 -25.86 13.55
CA ARG A 96 -14.14 -25.36 14.09
C ARG A 96 -13.31 -24.65 13.01
N VAL A 97 -13.24 -25.21 11.79
CA VAL A 97 -12.59 -24.60 10.63
C VAL A 97 -13.18 -23.24 10.26
N HIS A 98 -14.50 -23.10 10.29
CA HIS A 98 -15.15 -21.82 9.98
C HIS A 98 -14.73 -20.71 10.96
N HIS A 99 -14.65 -21.02 12.26
CA HIS A 99 -14.13 -20.09 13.26
C HIS A 99 -12.66 -19.74 13.03
N ILE A 100 -11.78 -20.73 12.80
CA ILE A 100 -10.34 -20.51 12.55
C ILE A 100 -10.11 -19.58 11.36
N LEU A 101 -10.81 -19.81 10.24
CA LEU A 101 -10.69 -18.97 9.04
C LEU A 101 -11.22 -17.54 9.29
N THR A 102 -12.30 -17.39 10.06
CA THR A 102 -12.90 -16.08 10.39
C THR A 102 -12.02 -15.26 11.34
N GLU A 103 -11.43 -15.89 12.34
CA GLU A 103 -10.44 -15.26 13.24
C GLU A 103 -9.18 -14.86 12.48
N THR A 104 -8.69 -15.73 11.59
CA THR A 104 -7.56 -15.41 10.71
C THR A 104 -7.87 -14.17 9.87
N GLU A 105 -8.98 -14.13 9.16
CA GLU A 105 -9.33 -12.97 8.33
C GLU A 105 -9.50 -11.68 9.15
N THR A 106 -10.00 -11.81 10.38
CA THR A 106 -10.17 -10.69 11.30
C THR A 106 -8.83 -10.17 11.84
N ALA A 107 -7.88 -11.05 12.14
CA ALA A 107 -6.51 -10.66 12.48
C ALA A 107 -5.82 -9.95 11.30
N TRP A 108 -5.97 -10.45 10.07
CA TRP A 108 -5.41 -9.82 8.86
C TRP A 108 -6.03 -8.44 8.59
N ARG A 109 -7.34 -8.26 8.79
CA ARG A 109 -8.00 -6.94 8.70
C ARG A 109 -7.46 -5.97 9.75
N LYS A 110 -7.33 -6.38 11.02
CA LYS A 110 -6.75 -5.56 12.11
C LYS A 110 -5.29 -5.16 11.83
N LEU A 111 -4.48 -6.08 11.32
CA LEU A 111 -3.09 -5.80 10.94
C LEU A 111 -3.01 -4.80 9.78
N ARG A 112 -3.90 -4.90 8.78
CA ARG A 112 -3.96 -3.93 7.68
C ARG A 112 -4.34 -2.52 8.15
N THR A 113 -5.38 -2.36 8.97
CA THR A 113 -5.75 -1.02 9.49
C THR A 113 -4.66 -0.43 10.38
N SER A 114 -3.99 -1.26 11.19
CA SER A 114 -2.83 -0.85 11.99
C SER A 114 -1.64 -0.42 11.13
N SER A 115 -1.30 -1.19 10.09
CA SER A 115 -0.21 -0.86 9.15
C SER A 115 -0.43 0.43 8.35
N ARG A 116 -1.66 0.93 8.29
CA ARG A 116 -2.05 2.19 7.64
C ARG A 116 -2.22 3.37 8.59
N GLY A 117 -2.07 3.17 9.91
CA GLY A 117 -2.32 4.21 10.90
C GLY A 117 -3.80 4.47 11.21
N GLU A 118 -4.73 3.69 10.63
CA GLU A 118 -6.19 3.86 10.82
C GLU A 118 -6.67 3.33 12.19
N SER A 119 -5.80 2.68 12.97
CA SER A 119 -6.07 2.16 14.31
C SER A 119 -4.77 1.87 15.05
N GLY A 120 -4.65 2.21 16.33
CA GLY A 120 -3.42 1.97 17.11
C GLY A 120 -3.33 2.88 18.33
N ARG A 121 -2.12 3.10 18.84
CA ARG A 121 -1.81 4.16 19.81
C ARG A 121 -0.92 5.23 19.15
N LEU A 122 -1.06 6.46 19.60
CA LEU A 122 -0.17 7.57 19.28
C LEU A 122 0.20 8.28 20.58
N THR A 123 1.48 8.22 20.97
CA THR A 123 1.95 8.94 22.16
C THR A 123 2.58 10.28 21.77
N VAL A 124 1.98 11.38 22.21
CA VAL A 124 2.42 12.75 21.91
C VAL A 124 3.09 13.36 23.14
N GLY A 125 4.39 13.63 23.04
CA GLY A 125 5.13 14.41 24.04
C GLY A 125 4.83 15.90 23.85
N VAL A 126 4.58 16.64 24.92
CA VAL A 126 4.26 18.08 24.83
C VAL A 126 5.11 18.89 25.82
N HIS A 127 5.79 19.92 25.31
CA HIS A 127 6.63 20.79 26.14
C HIS A 127 5.83 21.90 26.84
N ALA A 128 4.73 22.36 26.24
CA ALA A 128 3.89 23.44 26.77
C ALA A 128 2.43 22.97 26.92
N SER A 129 1.70 23.55 27.87
CA SER A 129 0.30 23.18 28.10
C SER A 129 -0.56 23.42 26.85
N PHE A 130 -1.50 22.52 26.60
CA PHE A 130 -2.36 22.45 25.41
C PHE A 130 -3.81 22.90 25.71
N SER A 131 -4.02 23.73 26.72
CA SER A 131 -5.35 24.11 27.22
C SER A 131 -6.23 24.85 26.20
N THR A 132 -5.63 25.64 25.29
CA THR A 132 -6.32 26.23 24.12
C THR A 132 -5.38 26.33 22.90
N GLY A 133 -5.91 26.72 21.74
CA GLY A 133 -5.09 27.02 20.53
C GLY A 133 -4.93 25.86 19.54
N ASN A 134 -3.91 25.97 18.68
CA ASN A 134 -3.72 25.07 17.51
C ASN A 134 -3.53 23.60 17.90
N MET A 135 -2.85 23.34 19.02
CA MET A 135 -2.66 21.97 19.54
C MET A 135 -3.99 21.31 19.95
N TYR A 136 -4.86 22.06 20.65
CA TYR A 136 -6.20 21.59 21.00
C TYR A 136 -7.05 21.31 19.75
N ALA A 137 -7.05 22.23 18.78
CA ALA A 137 -7.76 22.05 17.52
C ALA A 137 -7.30 20.79 16.78
N THR A 138 -5.98 20.57 16.70
CA THR A 138 -5.39 19.40 16.06
C THR A 138 -5.81 18.09 16.74
N LEU A 139 -5.74 18.02 18.08
CA LEU A 139 -6.17 16.83 18.83
C LEU A 139 -7.66 16.55 18.63
N ALA A 140 -8.50 17.58 18.60
CA ALA A 140 -9.94 17.45 18.38
C ALA A 140 -10.28 17.00 16.95
N GLU A 141 -9.62 17.56 15.93
CA GLU A 141 -9.81 17.15 14.53
C GLU A 141 -9.29 15.71 14.30
N HIS A 142 -8.11 15.37 14.85
CA HIS A 142 -7.55 14.02 14.75
C HIS A 142 -8.45 12.97 15.40
N HIS A 143 -9.04 13.26 16.58
CA HIS A 143 -9.97 12.34 17.23
C HIS A 143 -11.25 12.12 16.40
N GLN A 144 -11.77 13.16 15.72
CA GLN A 144 -12.93 13.03 14.83
C GLN A 144 -12.61 12.22 13.57
N GLN A 145 -11.43 12.39 12.98
CA GLN A 145 -11.04 11.73 11.73
C GLN A 145 -10.47 10.32 11.94
N SER A 146 -9.86 10.07 13.09
CA SER A 146 -9.21 8.80 13.45
C SER A 146 -9.71 8.24 14.80
N PRO A 147 -11.03 8.00 14.99
CA PRO A 147 -11.62 7.61 16.28
C PRO A 147 -11.19 6.22 16.80
N LYS A 148 -10.37 5.48 16.05
CA LYS A 148 -9.78 4.18 16.43
C LYS A 148 -8.31 4.29 16.84
N VAL A 149 -7.76 5.51 16.89
CA VAL A 149 -6.42 5.80 17.39
C VAL A 149 -6.54 6.29 18.83
N ASP A 150 -5.93 5.56 19.74
CA ASP A 150 -5.77 5.89 21.16
C ASP A 150 -4.66 6.94 21.30
N VAL A 151 -5.03 8.20 21.56
CA VAL A 151 -4.06 9.31 21.69
C VAL A 151 -3.77 9.56 23.16
N SER A 152 -2.50 9.44 23.55
CA SER A 152 -2.04 9.71 24.92
C SER A 152 -0.97 10.81 24.92
N THR A 153 -1.10 11.78 25.82
CA THR A 153 -0.14 12.89 25.96
C THR A 153 0.82 12.69 27.12
N VAL A 154 2.07 13.13 26.98
CA VAL A 154 3.10 13.11 28.03
C VAL A 154 3.76 14.48 28.13
N ASP A 155 3.63 15.14 29.29
CA ASP A 155 4.31 16.41 29.56
C ASP A 155 5.76 16.17 30.03
N GLY A 156 6.70 17.00 29.59
CA GLY A 156 8.10 16.91 30.02
C GLY A 156 8.97 18.07 29.55
N SER A 157 10.15 18.25 30.15
CA SER A 157 11.17 19.20 29.68
C SER A 157 11.80 18.74 28.34
N HIS A 158 12.59 19.60 27.67
CA HIS A 158 13.24 19.19 26.42
C HIS A 158 14.06 17.91 26.55
N ASP A 159 14.86 17.76 27.61
CA ASP A 159 15.66 16.56 27.82
C ASP A 159 14.79 15.31 28.04
N GLN A 160 13.71 15.44 28.82
CA GLN A 160 12.81 14.34 29.11
C GLN A 160 12.09 13.85 27.85
N LEU A 161 11.59 14.76 27.02
CA LEU A 161 10.89 14.41 25.78
C LEU A 161 11.83 13.86 24.70
N LEU A 162 13.06 14.37 24.59
CA LEU A 162 14.07 13.83 23.68
C LEU A 162 14.54 12.44 24.11
N CYS A 163 14.74 12.21 25.41
CA CYS A 163 15.01 10.89 25.96
C CYS A 163 13.80 9.94 25.76
N ALA A 164 12.57 10.42 25.90
CA ALA A 164 11.37 9.63 25.65
C ALA A 164 11.21 9.23 24.17
N LEU A 165 11.53 10.14 23.24
CA LEU A 165 11.62 9.83 21.80
C LEU A 165 12.70 8.79 21.51
N ALA A 166 13.92 8.97 22.04
CA ALA A 166 15.02 8.05 21.84
C ALA A 166 14.72 6.63 22.38
N ASN A 167 14.03 6.56 23.52
CA ASN A 167 13.62 5.30 24.16
C ASN A 167 12.28 4.75 23.66
N ASN A 168 11.71 5.29 22.57
CA ASN A 168 10.42 4.89 21.98
C ASN A 168 9.18 5.02 22.90
N ALA A 169 9.28 5.75 24.01
CA ALA A 169 8.16 6.03 24.92
C ALA A 169 7.20 7.09 24.37
N VAL A 170 7.67 7.93 23.43
CA VAL A 170 6.89 8.95 22.70
C VAL A 170 7.09 8.74 21.19
N ASP A 171 6.04 8.98 20.39
CA ASP A 171 6.09 8.89 18.92
C ASP A 171 6.32 10.24 18.23
N VAL A 172 5.93 11.35 18.87
CA VAL A 172 6.24 12.70 18.43
C VAL A 172 6.31 13.64 19.62
N ALA A 173 7.36 14.47 19.72
CA ALA A 173 7.45 15.52 20.73
C ALA A 173 7.19 16.90 20.10
N ILE A 174 6.31 17.70 20.71
CA ILE A 174 5.94 19.06 20.30
C ILE A 174 6.58 20.04 21.29
N MET A 175 7.45 20.91 20.79
CA MET A 175 8.44 21.62 21.60
C MET A 175 8.60 23.07 21.15
N THR A 176 8.87 23.98 22.09
CA THR A 176 9.11 25.40 21.80
C THR A 176 10.60 25.67 21.57
N GLY A 177 10.93 26.36 20.48
CA GLY A 177 12.31 26.70 20.13
C GLY A 177 13.07 25.59 19.39
N ARG A 178 14.30 25.89 18.97
CA ARG A 178 15.21 24.95 18.31
C ARG A 178 16.30 24.49 19.27
N ARG A 179 16.76 23.24 19.12
CA ARG A 179 17.87 22.69 19.89
C ARG A 179 18.88 22.03 18.95
N ALA A 180 20.15 22.43 19.10
CA ALA A 180 21.25 21.91 18.30
C ALA A 180 21.35 20.38 18.40
N GLY A 181 21.67 19.73 17.27
CA GLY A 181 21.82 18.27 17.18
C GLY A 181 20.54 17.49 16.83
N TRP A 182 19.39 18.17 16.71
CA TRP A 182 18.12 17.56 16.26
C TRP A 182 17.48 18.27 15.07
N ASP A 183 18.11 19.34 14.55
CA ASP A 183 17.57 20.24 13.52
C ASP A 183 17.05 19.51 12.26
N ASP A 184 17.75 18.46 11.80
CA ASP A 184 17.37 17.68 10.61
C ASP A 184 16.08 16.86 10.78
N ARG A 185 15.55 16.79 12.00
CA ARG A 185 14.30 16.08 12.36
C ARG A 185 13.24 17.02 12.95
N VAL A 186 13.45 18.33 12.94
CA VAL A 186 12.45 19.30 13.46
C VAL A 186 11.56 19.78 12.32
N LEU A 187 10.25 19.50 12.43
CA LEU A 187 9.23 20.10 11.58
C LEU A 187 8.69 21.36 12.26
N PRO A 188 8.82 22.57 11.70
CA PRO A 188 8.08 23.74 12.21
C PRO A 188 6.58 23.49 12.05
N LEU A 189 5.78 23.88 13.05
CA LEU A 189 4.34 23.63 13.10
C LEU A 189 3.51 24.92 13.04
N TRP A 190 3.82 25.86 13.93
CA TRP A 190 3.23 27.20 13.99
C TRP A 190 4.10 28.12 14.85
N SER A 191 3.72 29.38 14.91
CA SER A 191 4.37 30.38 15.76
C SER A 191 3.40 30.87 16.83
N GLU A 192 3.76 30.78 18.10
CA GLU A 192 2.97 31.39 19.19
C GLU A 192 3.48 32.77 19.57
N ARG A 193 2.54 33.64 19.97
CA ARG A 193 2.84 34.96 20.54
C ARG A 193 3.04 34.85 22.04
N VAL A 194 4.02 35.60 22.55
CA VAL A 194 4.20 35.82 23.99
C VAL A 194 3.25 36.92 24.44
N ILE A 195 2.53 36.65 25.54
CA ILE A 195 1.60 37.57 26.19
C ILE A 195 1.99 37.76 27.66
N VAL A 196 1.59 38.88 28.23
CA VAL A 196 1.72 39.16 29.67
C VAL A 196 0.35 38.95 30.32
N ALA A 197 0.29 38.08 31.31
CA ALA A 197 -0.82 38.04 32.26
C ALA A 197 -0.53 38.95 33.44
N LEU A 198 -1.49 39.83 33.73
CA LEU A 198 -1.42 40.82 34.81
C LEU A 198 -2.80 40.95 35.49
N HIS A 199 -2.81 41.39 36.75
CA HIS A 199 -4.06 41.67 37.44
C HIS A 199 -4.76 42.88 36.80
N ALA A 200 -6.10 42.88 36.75
CA ALA A 200 -6.87 43.94 36.09
C ALA A 200 -6.60 45.35 36.64
N GLN A 201 -6.16 45.47 37.89
CA GLN A 201 -5.83 46.76 38.54
C GLN A 201 -4.38 47.22 38.33
N HIS A 202 -3.52 46.39 37.72
CA HIS A 202 -2.10 46.66 37.53
C HIS A 202 -1.86 47.92 36.67
N PRO A 203 -0.86 48.78 36.95
CA PRO A 203 -0.65 50.02 36.18
C PRO A 203 -0.53 49.84 34.67
N LEU A 204 0.08 48.72 34.23
CA LEU A 204 0.21 48.36 32.82
C LEU A 204 -1.11 47.94 32.13
N SER A 205 -2.19 47.61 32.87
CA SER A 205 -3.50 47.28 32.28
C SER A 205 -4.16 48.46 31.57
N ARG A 206 -3.74 49.69 31.89
CA ARG A 206 -4.25 50.93 31.30
C ARG A 206 -3.59 51.28 29.96
N LYS A 207 -2.60 50.51 29.51
CA LYS A 207 -1.90 50.74 28.23
C LYS A 207 -2.54 49.90 27.12
N GLU A 208 -2.86 50.53 25.99
CA GLU A 208 -3.39 49.83 24.80
C GLU A 208 -2.39 48.82 24.21
N ALA A 209 -1.10 49.01 24.46
CA ALA A 209 -0.02 48.10 24.10
C ALA A 209 1.06 48.12 25.19
N VAL A 210 1.60 46.95 25.53
CA VAL A 210 2.75 46.80 26.44
C VAL A 210 3.99 46.52 25.58
N PHE A 211 5.10 47.18 25.88
CA PHE A 211 6.38 47.03 25.19
C PHE A 211 7.38 46.29 26.08
N TRP A 212 8.42 45.66 25.51
CA TRP A 212 9.45 44.97 26.31
C TRP A 212 10.06 45.85 27.42
N PRO A 213 10.43 47.13 27.18
CA PRO A 213 10.95 48.01 28.24
C PRO A 213 9.95 48.33 29.36
N ASP A 214 8.64 48.16 29.14
CA ASP A 214 7.63 48.37 30.18
C ASP A 214 7.68 47.31 31.29
N LEU A 215 8.37 46.19 31.04
CA LEU A 215 8.57 45.11 32.00
C LEU A 215 9.79 45.33 32.92
N ALA A 216 10.59 46.39 32.66
CA ALA A 216 11.79 46.66 33.43
C ALA A 216 11.44 47.10 34.87
N GLY A 217 11.92 46.35 35.86
CA GLY A 217 11.68 46.60 37.28
C GLY A 217 10.46 45.89 37.87
N GLU A 218 9.67 45.19 37.05
CA GLU A 218 8.51 44.42 37.52
C GLU A 218 8.93 43.10 38.20
N SER A 219 8.00 42.53 38.98
CA SER A 219 8.12 41.19 39.57
C SER A 219 7.58 40.15 38.61
N ILE A 220 8.46 39.38 37.95
CA ILE A 220 8.07 38.38 36.95
C ILE A 220 8.14 36.97 37.52
N LEU A 221 7.02 36.25 37.43
CA LEU A 221 6.92 34.85 37.82
C LEU A 221 7.39 33.97 36.65
N ILE A 222 8.39 33.11 36.89
CA ILE A 222 8.95 32.19 35.89
C ILE A 222 8.62 30.75 36.28
N PRO A 223 7.90 29.97 35.45
CA PRO A 223 7.72 28.54 35.68
C PRO A 223 9.04 27.79 35.46
N LEU A 224 9.43 26.90 36.37
CA LEU A 224 10.60 26.02 36.21
C LEU A 224 10.34 24.81 35.27
N ARG A 225 9.15 24.72 34.68
CA ARG A 225 8.74 23.66 33.75
C ARG A 225 8.04 24.24 32.52
N GLY A 226 8.07 23.47 31.44
CA GLY A 226 7.56 23.90 30.14
C GLY A 226 8.29 25.14 29.62
N PRO A 227 7.61 26.10 28.93
CA PRO A 227 8.27 27.18 28.19
C PRO A 227 8.96 28.25 29.06
N GLY A 228 9.01 28.10 30.39
CA GLY A 228 9.58 29.11 31.29
C GLY A 228 11.05 29.45 31.02
N PRO A 229 11.97 28.48 30.87
CA PRO A 229 13.37 28.76 30.51
C PRO A 229 13.52 29.44 29.14
N GLU A 230 12.65 29.17 28.17
CA GLU A 230 12.62 29.89 26.89
C GLU A 230 12.14 31.34 27.07
N LEU A 231 11.12 31.56 27.90
CA LEU A 231 10.59 32.89 28.20
C LEU A 231 11.59 33.73 29.02
N GLU A 232 12.34 33.11 29.94
CA GLU A 232 13.45 33.73 30.67
C GLU A 232 14.59 34.13 29.70
N ARG A 233 15.06 33.21 28.86
CA ARG A 233 16.05 33.54 27.82
C ARG A 233 15.58 34.66 26.90
N LEU A 234 14.30 34.66 26.53
CA LEU A 234 13.72 35.70 25.68
C LEU A 234 13.68 37.05 26.40
N LEU A 235 13.28 37.06 27.67
CA LEU A 235 13.29 38.25 28.53
C LEU A 235 14.70 38.85 28.62
N VAL A 236 15.70 38.04 28.96
CA VAL A 236 17.12 38.45 29.02
C VAL A 236 17.59 38.98 27.66
N THR A 237 17.27 38.29 26.57
CA THR A 237 17.65 38.71 25.20
C THR A 237 17.01 40.04 24.79
N LYS A 238 15.80 40.36 25.28
CA LYS A 238 15.04 41.56 24.89
C LYS A 238 15.29 42.77 25.77
N LEU A 239 15.73 42.58 27.01
CA LEU A 239 15.91 43.64 28.00
C LEU A 239 17.39 43.86 28.40
N GLY A 240 18.27 42.90 28.12
CA GLY A 240 19.69 42.96 28.46
C GLY A 240 19.92 43.17 29.96
N ASP A 241 21.08 43.76 30.31
CA ASP A 241 21.41 44.11 31.69
C ASP A 241 20.64 45.34 32.23
N TYR A 242 19.82 45.99 31.41
CA TYR A 242 19.18 47.28 31.72
C TYR A 242 18.02 47.22 32.73
N GLY A 243 17.67 46.04 33.23
CA GLY A 243 16.63 45.89 34.24
C GLY A 243 16.89 44.72 35.18
N ALA A 244 17.27 45.04 36.43
CA ALA A 244 17.30 44.09 37.55
C ALA A 244 15.87 43.68 37.93
N GLN A 245 15.26 42.82 37.12
CA GLN A 245 13.92 42.31 37.34
C GLN A 245 13.88 41.33 38.50
N ARG A 246 12.77 41.32 39.24
CA ARG A 246 12.57 40.40 40.36
C ARG A 246 12.02 39.08 39.82
N LEU A 247 12.90 38.29 39.20
CA LEU A 247 12.57 36.95 38.72
C LEU A 247 12.28 36.03 39.91
N THR A 248 11.06 35.52 39.98
CA THR A 248 10.63 34.59 41.03
C THR A 248 10.30 33.25 40.39
N TYR A 249 11.13 32.25 40.67
CA TYR A 249 11.02 30.92 40.09
C TYR A 249 10.04 30.04 40.86
N HIS A 250 9.17 29.32 40.15
CA HIS A 250 8.19 28.42 40.75
C HIS A 250 8.17 27.05 40.07
N GLU A 251 8.21 25.97 40.85
CA GLU A 251 7.96 24.60 40.36
C GLU A 251 6.48 24.30 40.07
N SER A 252 5.59 25.25 40.37
CA SER A 252 4.15 25.10 40.25
C SER A 252 3.66 25.19 38.81
N GLY A 253 2.53 24.51 38.55
CA GLY A 253 1.81 24.61 37.29
C GLY A 253 1.23 26.01 37.03
N LEU A 254 0.84 26.22 35.77
CA LEU A 254 0.25 27.47 35.29
C LEU A 254 -0.97 27.92 36.09
N ASP A 255 -1.82 26.98 36.49
CA ASP A 255 -3.03 27.19 37.31
C ASP A 255 -2.73 27.94 38.61
N ARG A 256 -1.64 27.57 39.28
CA ARG A 256 -1.17 28.22 40.52
C ARG A 256 -0.48 29.54 40.24
N LEU A 257 0.29 29.64 39.15
CA LEU A 257 0.92 30.89 38.73
C LEU A 257 -0.10 31.96 38.37
N LEU A 258 -1.17 31.60 37.65
CA LEU A 258 -2.28 32.51 37.35
C LEU A 258 -3.03 32.92 38.63
N SER A 259 -3.11 32.03 39.62
CA SER A 259 -3.66 32.36 40.94
C SER A 259 -2.78 33.39 41.69
N LEU A 260 -1.44 33.32 41.57
CA LEU A 260 -0.50 34.31 42.11
C LEU A 260 -0.56 35.66 41.39
N VAL A 261 -0.81 35.66 40.07
CA VAL A 261 -1.10 36.88 39.30
C VAL A 261 -2.42 37.51 39.77
N ALA A 262 -3.46 36.69 39.98
CA ALA A 262 -4.77 37.14 40.47
C ALA A 262 -4.72 37.70 41.91
N THR A 263 -3.70 37.35 42.70
CA THR A 263 -3.45 37.92 44.04
C THR A 263 -2.33 38.97 44.05
N GLU A 264 -1.99 39.57 42.90
CA GLU A 264 -1.02 40.67 42.75
C GLU A 264 0.43 40.36 43.20
N HIS A 265 0.85 39.09 43.22
CA HIS A 265 2.22 38.72 43.62
C HIS A 265 3.27 38.94 42.51
N GLY A 266 2.83 39.19 41.29
CA GLY A 266 3.68 39.51 40.13
C GLY A 266 2.92 39.40 38.81
N ILE A 267 3.63 39.61 37.72
CA ILE A 267 3.17 39.38 36.35
C ILE A 267 3.75 38.08 35.79
N LEU A 268 3.07 37.46 34.83
CA LEU A 268 3.49 36.19 34.23
C LEU A 268 3.66 36.35 32.71
N LEU A 269 4.81 35.95 32.19
CA LEU A 269 4.97 35.70 30.76
C LEU A 269 4.43 34.31 30.41
N MET A 270 3.65 34.23 29.34
CA MET A 270 3.05 32.99 28.85
C MET A 270 2.82 33.04 27.34
N LEU A 271 2.45 31.92 26.75
CA LEU A 271 2.11 31.83 25.33
C LEU A 271 0.60 32.02 25.11
N GLU A 272 0.21 32.46 23.92
CA GLU A 272 -1.20 32.76 23.59
C GLU A 272 -2.14 31.55 23.77
N GLY A 273 -1.66 30.32 23.58
CA GLY A 273 -2.44 29.08 23.75
C GLY A 273 -2.90 28.79 25.19
N TRP A 274 -2.62 29.66 26.17
CA TRP A 274 -2.89 29.44 27.59
C TRP A 274 -4.01 30.33 28.17
N ARG A 275 -4.81 31.01 27.33
CA ARG A 275 -5.87 31.96 27.75
C ARG A 275 -7.17 31.25 28.20
N TRP A 276 -7.50 31.33 29.48
CA TRP A 276 -8.67 30.61 30.04
C TRP A 276 -9.41 31.27 31.24
N LEU A 277 -8.90 32.35 31.85
CA LEU A 277 -9.49 32.93 33.08
C LEU A 277 -10.07 34.35 32.88
N ASP A 278 -11.35 34.53 33.21
CA ASP A 278 -12.08 35.81 33.10
C ASP A 278 -11.59 36.90 34.09
N ALA A 279 -10.82 36.55 35.12
CA ALA A 279 -10.37 37.46 36.19
C ALA A 279 -8.96 38.06 35.99
N ILE A 280 -8.30 37.75 34.87
CA ILE A 280 -6.92 38.15 34.55
C ILE A 280 -6.92 38.87 33.21
N GLU A 281 -6.24 40.00 33.10
CA GLU A 281 -6.12 40.72 31.83
C GLU A 281 -4.86 40.29 31.08
N PHE A 282 -5.05 39.89 29.82
CA PHE A 282 -3.99 39.33 28.97
C PHE A 282 -3.55 40.32 27.89
N HIS A 283 -2.47 41.03 28.12
CA HIS A 283 -1.92 42.02 27.18
C HIS A 283 -0.93 41.38 26.21
N CYS A 284 -1.01 41.75 24.93
CA CYS A 284 -0.04 41.35 23.91
C CYS A 284 1.17 42.30 23.94
N LEU A 285 2.39 41.75 23.93
CA LEU A 285 3.59 42.56 23.75
C LEU A 285 3.73 43.00 22.29
N LEU A 286 3.89 44.30 22.03
CA LEU A 286 3.93 44.87 20.68
C LEU A 286 5.22 45.67 20.44
N ALA A 287 6.11 45.16 19.59
CA ALA A 287 7.21 45.89 18.95
C ALA A 287 7.71 45.10 17.72
N PRO A 288 8.30 45.74 16.69
CA PRO A 288 8.54 45.12 15.39
C PRO A 288 9.81 44.24 15.34
N VAL A 289 9.79 43.10 16.03
CA VAL A 289 10.62 41.94 15.70
C VAL A 289 9.75 40.71 15.83
N GLU A 290 9.86 39.75 14.90
CA GLU A 290 9.10 38.50 14.93
C GLU A 290 9.48 37.61 16.13
N CYS A 291 8.94 37.90 17.31
CA CYS A 291 8.86 36.95 18.43
C CYS A 291 7.77 35.91 18.16
N LYS A 292 7.97 35.21 17.04
CA LYS A 292 7.35 33.94 16.70
C LYS A 292 8.10 32.87 17.48
N SER A 293 7.54 32.42 18.60
CA SER A 293 8.06 31.20 19.22
C SER A 293 7.69 30.04 18.30
N ASN A 294 8.65 29.59 17.49
CA ASN A 294 8.41 28.49 16.56
C ASN A 294 8.29 27.20 17.37
N THR A 295 7.08 26.64 17.35
CA THR A 295 6.80 25.32 17.87
C THR A 295 7.21 24.30 16.81
N GLY A 296 8.02 23.32 17.20
CA GLY A 296 8.49 22.24 16.33
C GLY A 296 7.98 20.88 16.78
N ALA A 297 7.68 19.98 15.84
CA ALA A 297 7.52 18.55 16.09
C ALA A 297 8.81 17.80 15.75
N ILE A 298 9.20 16.85 16.59
CA ILE A 298 10.24 15.86 16.27
C ILE A 298 9.56 14.48 16.12
N PRO A 299 9.40 13.96 14.90
CA PRO A 299 8.67 12.74 14.63
C PRO A 299 9.56 11.49 14.71
N LYS A 300 8.99 10.39 15.19
CA LYS A 300 9.56 9.04 15.08
C LYS A 300 9.27 8.47 13.69
N VAL A 301 10.32 8.14 12.95
CA VAL A 301 10.28 7.71 11.53
C VAL A 301 9.42 6.46 11.26
N ALA A 302 9.04 5.70 12.30
CA ALA A 302 8.44 4.36 12.17
C ALA A 302 6.98 4.22 12.67
N ALA A 303 6.31 5.27 13.15
CA ALA A 303 4.94 5.17 13.68
C ALA A 303 3.88 5.29 12.57
N PRO A 304 3.05 4.26 12.27
CA PRO A 304 2.09 4.32 11.16
C PRO A 304 0.97 5.36 11.33
N THR A 305 0.61 5.70 12.57
CA THR A 305 -0.40 6.71 12.95
C THR A 305 0.09 8.15 12.73
N LEU A 306 1.40 8.36 12.69
CA LEU A 306 2.01 9.67 12.73
C LEU A 306 1.84 10.53 11.45
N PRO A 307 1.88 9.98 10.21
CA PRO A 307 1.62 10.76 9.00
C PRO A 307 0.23 11.40 8.96
N GLY A 308 -0.80 10.73 9.50
CA GLY A 308 -2.14 11.28 9.63
C GLY A 308 -2.16 12.47 10.59
N PHE A 309 -1.61 12.30 11.79
CA PHE A 309 -1.51 13.36 12.80
C PHE A 309 -0.71 14.59 12.30
N ILE A 310 0.41 14.38 11.60
CA ILE A 310 1.17 15.48 10.96
C ILE A 310 0.35 16.18 9.87
N GLY A 311 -0.47 15.44 9.12
CA GLY A 311 -1.41 16.00 8.15
C GLY A 311 -2.47 16.90 8.80
N ASP A 312 -2.89 16.58 10.02
CA ASP A 312 -3.85 17.37 10.79
C ASP A 312 -3.20 18.65 11.35
N ILE A 313 -1.98 18.55 11.90
CA ILE A 313 -1.20 19.72 12.34
C ILE A 313 -1.08 20.76 11.21
N ARG A 314 -0.72 20.31 10.01
CA ARG A 314 -0.54 21.18 8.83
C ARG A 314 -1.82 21.88 8.36
N ARG A 315 -3.01 21.33 8.68
CA ARG A 315 -4.29 21.99 8.33
C ARG A 315 -4.60 23.19 9.22
N HIS A 316 -4.11 23.21 10.45
CA HIS A 316 -4.30 24.35 11.36
C HIS A 316 -3.23 25.46 11.19
N GLU A 317 -2.13 25.19 10.50
CA GLU A 317 -1.08 26.17 10.19
C GLU A 317 -1.59 27.38 9.35
N THR A 318 -2.65 27.19 8.55
CA THR A 318 -3.22 28.24 7.68
C THR A 318 -4.16 29.23 8.38
N VAL A 319 -4.56 29.02 9.64
CA VAL A 319 -5.46 29.93 10.35
C VAL A 319 -4.69 31.05 11.03
N ARG A 320 -4.43 32.14 10.30
CA ARG A 320 -4.11 33.43 10.97
C ARG A 320 -5.30 33.80 11.86
N PRO A 321 -5.12 34.09 13.17
CA PRO A 321 -6.22 34.51 14.01
C PRO A 321 -6.79 35.83 13.50
N SER A 322 -7.99 35.76 12.91
CA SER A 322 -8.77 36.94 12.55
C SER A 322 -9.14 37.71 13.83
N LYS A 323 -9.34 39.02 13.74
CA LYS A 323 -9.60 39.88 14.93
C LYS A 323 -10.89 39.57 15.72
N ARG A 324 -11.66 38.55 15.32
CA ARG A 324 -12.79 37.97 16.08
C ARG A 324 -12.92 36.48 15.76
N LEU A 325 -12.42 35.60 16.64
CA LEU A 325 -13.03 34.28 16.81
C LEU A 325 -14.22 34.43 17.75
N ILE A 326 -15.41 34.06 17.27
CA ILE A 326 -16.63 33.98 18.07
C ILE A 326 -16.69 32.55 18.61
N TRP A 327 -16.77 32.40 19.94
CA TRP A 327 -16.94 31.10 20.59
C TRP A 327 -18.39 30.59 20.40
N PRO A 328 -18.60 29.27 20.24
CA PRO A 328 -19.94 28.69 20.39
C PRO A 328 -20.40 28.76 21.86
N ASP A 329 -21.71 28.73 22.10
CA ASP A 329 -22.29 29.08 23.40
C ASP A 329 -21.89 28.16 24.58
N ARG A 330 -22.07 28.73 25.79
CA ARG A 330 -21.54 28.33 27.11
C ARG A 330 -22.02 26.99 27.69
N GLU A 331 -22.48 26.03 26.90
CA GLU A 331 -23.22 24.83 27.39
C GLU A 331 -22.36 23.60 27.75
N LEU A 332 -21.07 23.55 27.40
CA LEU A 332 -20.24 22.33 27.60
C LEU A 332 -19.55 22.17 28.97
N PHE A 333 -19.68 23.14 29.88
CA PHE A 333 -19.14 23.04 31.24
C PHE A 333 -20.20 23.37 32.29
N GLY A 334 -20.65 22.35 33.02
CA GLY A 334 -21.60 22.50 34.13
C GLY A 334 -21.00 23.27 35.32
N PRO A 335 -21.82 23.90 36.17
CA PRO A 335 -21.34 24.86 37.15
C PRO A 335 -20.75 24.17 38.39
N TRP A 336 -19.47 24.41 38.66
CA TRP A 336 -18.90 24.30 39.99
C TRP A 336 -18.79 25.70 40.61
N HIS A 337 -19.39 25.84 41.80
CA HIS A 337 -19.42 27.04 42.66
C HIS A 337 -20.22 28.27 42.18
N ASP A 338 -21.53 28.25 42.46
CA ASP A 338 -22.33 29.46 42.69
C ASP A 338 -22.47 29.74 44.19
N ARG A 339 -21.83 30.80 44.69
CA ARG A 339 -22.28 31.66 45.81
C ARG A 339 -21.27 32.77 46.15
N ALA A 340 -21.45 33.98 45.60
CA ALA A 340 -21.24 35.25 46.33
C ALA A 340 -21.71 36.49 45.54
N SER A 341 -22.43 37.38 46.23
CA SER A 341 -22.59 38.82 45.94
C SER A 341 -22.94 39.30 44.52
N ARG A 342 -24.24 39.48 44.30
CA ARG A 342 -24.79 40.57 43.46
C ARG A 342 -24.22 41.93 43.89
N SER A 343 -23.92 42.85 42.96
CA SER A 343 -24.58 44.18 42.85
C SER A 343 -23.93 45.12 41.81
N ARG A 344 -24.69 46.17 41.44
CA ARG A 344 -24.31 47.40 40.69
C ARG A 344 -24.11 47.21 39.17
N ARG A 345 -25.11 47.60 38.37
CA ARG A 345 -25.41 48.98 37.86
C ARG A 345 -24.52 49.32 36.64
N SER A 346 -25.00 49.18 35.40
CA SER A 346 -25.93 50.08 34.67
C SER A 346 -25.31 51.41 34.20
N ALA A 347 -25.17 51.61 32.88
CA ALA A 347 -25.39 52.91 32.21
C ALA A 347 -25.18 52.88 30.67
N THR A 348 -26.29 52.80 29.93
CA THR A 348 -26.70 53.68 28.81
C THR A 348 -25.79 54.07 27.60
N ARG A 349 -26.48 54.16 26.44
CA ARG A 349 -26.22 54.99 25.23
C ARG A 349 -25.08 54.53 24.30
N ALA A 350 -25.13 54.75 22.99
CA ALA A 350 -26.19 55.13 22.02
C ALA A 350 -25.64 54.80 20.60
N ARG A 351 -26.44 54.34 19.62
CA ARG A 351 -27.01 55.16 18.52
C ARG A 351 -26.04 56.23 17.96
N ASP A 352 -25.79 56.33 16.65
CA ASP A 352 -26.72 56.10 15.54
C ASP A 352 -26.07 56.00 14.12
N ARG A 353 -26.90 55.54 13.16
CA ARG A 353 -27.04 55.95 11.73
C ARG A 353 -26.36 55.26 10.51
N LEU A 354 -27.25 55.01 9.53
CA LEU A 354 -27.14 54.98 8.05
C LEU A 354 -26.49 53.73 7.41
N ASP A 355 -27.18 52.63 7.06
CA ASP A 355 -28.49 52.39 6.39
C ASP A 355 -28.58 52.74 4.88
N LEU A 356 -29.28 51.86 4.14
CA LEU A 356 -29.67 51.88 2.71
C LEU A 356 -28.54 51.72 1.66
N SER A 357 -28.65 50.91 0.60
CA SER A 357 -29.61 49.85 0.17
C SER A 357 -28.91 49.01 -0.95
N LEU A 358 -29.39 47.93 -1.56
CA LEU A 358 -30.65 47.16 -1.59
C LEU A 358 -30.37 45.68 -1.17
N GLY A 359 -31.22 44.65 -1.19
CA GLY A 359 -32.64 44.47 -1.57
C GLY A 359 -32.84 43.75 -2.93
N ARG A 360 -33.55 42.62 -3.08
CA ARG A 360 -34.31 41.74 -2.14
C ARG A 360 -34.53 40.35 -2.77
N ARG A 361 -34.66 39.29 -1.93
CA ARG A 361 -35.74 38.26 -1.85
C ARG A 361 -35.16 37.01 -1.15
N ILE A 362 -35.54 36.54 0.05
CA ILE A 362 -36.80 36.44 0.84
C ILE A 362 -37.62 35.16 0.57
N ARG A 363 -37.87 34.43 1.67
CA ARG A 363 -38.83 33.32 1.94
C ARG A 363 -38.44 31.91 1.44
N SER A 364 -38.74 30.83 2.17
CA SER A 364 -39.55 30.70 3.41
C SER A 364 -39.17 29.51 4.32
N THR A 365 -39.20 29.76 5.63
CA THR A 365 -39.34 28.79 6.72
C THR A 365 -40.73 28.14 6.73
N THR A 366 -40.86 26.87 7.14
CA THR A 366 -42.02 26.34 7.91
C THR A 366 -41.55 25.24 8.88
N ARG A 367 -42.28 25.09 9.99
CA ARG A 367 -41.93 24.37 11.24
C ARG A 367 -42.80 23.11 11.44
N ILE A 368 -42.22 22.12 12.16
CA ILE A 368 -42.83 21.33 13.27
C ILE A 368 -44.08 20.47 12.99
N ILE A 369 -44.04 19.18 13.38
CA ILE A 369 -44.90 18.60 14.45
C ILE A 369 -44.26 17.32 15.03
N TRP A 370 -44.37 17.16 16.35
CA TRP A 370 -43.90 16.03 17.16
C TRP A 370 -44.90 14.87 17.19
N ARG A 371 -44.41 13.64 17.49
CA ARG A 371 -45.17 12.70 18.34
C ARG A 371 -44.27 11.73 19.11
N THR A 372 -44.34 11.79 20.44
CA THR A 372 -43.73 10.86 21.40
C THR A 372 -44.74 9.78 21.81
N ARG A 373 -44.29 8.54 22.07
CA ARG A 373 -44.65 7.86 23.33
C ARG A 373 -43.69 6.75 23.73
N VAL A 374 -43.68 6.50 25.05
CA VAL A 374 -42.72 5.70 25.84
C VAL A 374 -43.46 4.56 26.55
N LYS A 375 -42.77 3.44 26.83
CA LYS A 375 -42.78 2.63 28.08
C LYS A 375 -41.74 1.48 27.95
N LEU A 376 -40.70 1.39 28.80
CA LEU A 376 -40.63 0.79 30.17
C LEU A 376 -40.84 -0.74 30.17
N SER A 377 -40.11 -1.60 30.89
CA SER A 377 -38.99 -1.47 31.87
C SER A 377 -37.90 -2.55 31.59
N GLY A 378 -36.88 -2.90 32.41
CA GLY A 378 -36.49 -2.58 33.79
C GLY A 378 -35.12 -3.23 34.19
N LEU A 379 -34.79 -3.35 35.49
CA LEU A 379 -33.60 -4.04 36.03
C LEU A 379 -34.00 -5.24 36.92
N VAL A 380 -33.11 -6.24 37.11
CA VAL A 380 -32.41 -6.58 38.39
C VAL A 380 -31.74 -7.99 38.37
N LYS A 381 -30.43 -8.00 38.69
CA LYS A 381 -29.53 -8.99 39.38
C LYS A 381 -29.87 -10.50 39.48
N GLY A 382 -28.83 -11.36 39.46
CA GLY A 382 -28.90 -12.75 39.97
C GLY A 382 -27.61 -13.60 39.89
N ASN A 383 -26.72 -13.45 40.86
CA ASN A 383 -25.41 -14.10 41.07
C ASN A 383 -25.25 -15.65 40.92
N ALA A 384 -24.04 -16.04 40.50
CA ALA A 384 -23.11 -17.06 41.07
C ALA A 384 -23.35 -18.60 41.05
N PHE A 385 -22.27 -19.31 40.63
CA PHE A 385 -21.66 -20.59 41.07
C PHE A 385 -22.20 -21.27 42.37
N PRO A 386 -22.06 -22.64 42.56
CA PRO A 386 -20.76 -23.33 42.42
C PRO A 386 -20.68 -24.87 42.13
N LEU A 387 -19.43 -25.31 41.84
CA LEU A 387 -18.69 -26.53 42.30
C LEU A 387 -19.16 -28.00 42.11
N VAL A 388 -18.14 -28.81 41.72
CA VAL A 388 -17.82 -30.22 42.10
C VAL A 388 -18.58 -31.41 41.46
N GLY A 389 -17.78 -32.41 41.02
CA GLY A 389 -18.21 -33.78 40.72
C GLY A 389 -17.12 -34.58 39.98
N ALA A 390 -16.56 -35.63 40.58
CA ALA A 390 -15.48 -36.45 40.01
C ALA A 390 -15.80 -37.95 39.99
N ALA A 391 -15.33 -38.67 38.96
CA ALA A 391 -15.10 -40.13 38.85
C ALA A 391 -14.36 -40.37 37.50
N VAL A 392 -13.26 -41.11 37.33
CA VAL A 392 -12.73 -42.40 37.84
C VAL A 392 -13.21 -43.62 37.02
N ALA A 393 -12.28 -44.57 36.78
CA ALA A 393 -12.41 -45.89 36.10
C ALA A 393 -12.54 -45.86 34.54
N ASP A 394 -11.97 -46.80 33.76
CA ASP A 394 -11.00 -47.88 34.06
C ASP A 394 -10.23 -48.36 32.80
N THR A 395 -9.07 -49.00 33.00
CA THR A 395 -8.27 -49.82 32.05
C THR A 395 -8.68 -51.32 32.16
N PRO A 396 -8.06 -52.37 31.54
CA PRO A 396 -7.01 -52.49 30.51
C PRO A 396 -7.36 -53.52 29.35
N PRO A 397 -6.59 -54.59 28.99
CA PRO A 397 -5.68 -54.60 27.82
C PRO A 397 -5.74 -55.80 26.85
N SER A 398 -4.98 -55.75 25.74
CA SER A 398 -4.21 -56.88 25.12
C SER A 398 -3.41 -56.34 23.91
N ALA A 399 -2.07 -56.44 23.80
CA ALA A 399 -1.16 -57.61 23.70
C ALA A 399 -0.97 -58.11 22.24
N GLY A 400 0.26 -58.09 21.71
CA GLY A 400 0.54 -58.52 20.32
C GLY A 400 1.94 -58.26 19.74
N SER A 401 2.98 -58.88 20.31
CA SER A 401 4.23 -59.37 19.66
C SER A 401 4.96 -58.57 18.54
N SER A 402 6.24 -58.25 18.82
CA SER A 402 7.31 -58.05 17.82
C SER A 402 7.73 -59.39 17.15
N PRO A 403 8.61 -59.38 16.12
CA PRO A 403 10.05 -59.50 16.43
C PRO A 403 11.03 -58.68 15.56
N GLN A 404 12.23 -58.49 16.13
CA GLN A 404 13.50 -58.00 15.56
C GLN A 404 14.03 -58.91 14.41
N ARG A 405 15.10 -58.65 13.62
CA ARG A 405 16.40 -57.91 13.70
C ARG A 405 17.05 -57.95 12.26
N PRO A 406 18.34 -57.66 11.94
CA PRO A 406 19.40 -56.82 12.54
C PRO A 406 20.23 -55.90 11.55
N PHE A 407 21.03 -54.98 12.11
CA PHE A 407 22.39 -54.48 11.78
C PHE A 407 23.03 -54.49 10.36
N GLU A 408 23.69 -53.39 9.98
CA GLU A 408 25.18 -53.12 9.94
C GLU A 408 25.43 -51.67 9.41
N SER A 409 26.15 -50.75 10.09
CA SER A 409 27.60 -50.36 9.96
C SER A 409 28.11 -50.14 8.52
N GLU A 410 28.92 -49.12 8.16
CA GLU A 410 29.82 -48.24 8.94
C GLU A 410 30.16 -46.88 8.22
N ARG A 411 30.97 -46.04 8.89
CA ARG A 411 31.87 -44.90 8.50
C ARG A 411 32.33 -44.76 7.01
N ALA A 412 32.95 -43.67 6.52
CA ALA A 412 33.15 -42.24 6.88
C ALA A 412 33.95 -41.55 5.72
N GLU A 413 34.22 -40.23 5.80
CA GLU A 413 35.08 -39.44 4.86
C GLU A 413 34.52 -39.32 3.41
N GLY A 414 34.92 -38.40 2.51
CA GLY A 414 35.83 -37.25 2.54
C GLY A 414 36.08 -36.74 1.09
N PHE A 415 36.51 -35.47 0.93
CA PHE A 415 37.05 -34.85 -0.32
C PHE A 415 36.15 -34.48 -1.54
N ALA A 416 36.11 -33.15 -1.77
CA ALA A 416 36.44 -32.40 -3.00
C ALA A 416 36.22 -32.95 -4.44
N VAL A 417 35.47 -32.15 -5.21
CA VAL A 417 35.73 -31.67 -6.59
C VAL A 417 36.44 -32.62 -7.58
N THR A 418 35.69 -33.06 -8.60
CA THR A 418 36.19 -33.15 -9.99
C THR A 418 35.01 -33.05 -10.96
N GLY A 419 35.23 -32.49 -12.15
CA GLY A 419 34.17 -32.19 -13.11
C GLY A 419 33.74 -33.41 -13.93
N LEU A 420 32.48 -33.42 -14.36
CA LEU A 420 31.96 -34.40 -15.33
C LEU A 420 31.47 -33.70 -16.60
N ARG A 421 32.09 -34.10 -17.73
CA ARG A 421 31.53 -33.98 -19.07
C ARG A 421 30.11 -34.53 -19.07
N LEU A 422 29.17 -33.81 -19.69
CA LEU A 422 27.90 -34.39 -20.10
C LEU A 422 28.11 -35.12 -21.43
N GLU A 423 27.80 -36.40 -21.46
CA GLU A 423 27.74 -37.18 -22.69
C GLU A 423 26.51 -36.78 -23.51
N GLU A 424 26.69 -36.61 -24.82
CA GLU A 424 25.59 -36.37 -25.75
C GLU A 424 24.78 -37.65 -25.94
N ARG A 425 23.48 -37.61 -25.63
CA ARG A 425 22.53 -38.65 -26.04
C ARG A 425 21.98 -38.33 -27.43
N PRO A 426 21.89 -39.31 -28.35
CA PRO A 426 21.30 -39.10 -29.66
C PRO A 426 19.79 -38.81 -29.54
N PRO A 427 19.20 -38.02 -30.46
CA PRO A 427 17.79 -37.69 -30.44
C PRO A 427 16.90 -38.90 -30.75
N ALA A 428 15.74 -38.97 -30.08
CA ALA A 428 14.71 -39.96 -30.38
C ALA A 428 14.07 -39.70 -31.77
N PRO A 429 13.56 -40.75 -32.45
CA PRO A 429 13.08 -40.62 -33.83
C PRO A 429 11.86 -39.71 -33.94
N VAL A 430 11.86 -38.86 -34.96
CA VAL A 430 10.74 -37.99 -35.32
C VAL A 430 9.58 -38.84 -35.84
N MET A 431 8.43 -38.74 -35.19
CA MET A 431 7.20 -39.38 -35.65
C MET A 431 6.51 -38.45 -36.65
N GLU A 432 6.49 -38.81 -37.93
CA GLU A 432 5.75 -38.05 -38.96
C GLU A 432 4.25 -38.09 -38.66
N ILE A 433 3.70 -36.94 -38.25
CA ILE A 433 2.25 -36.77 -38.11
C ILE A 433 1.73 -36.29 -39.47
N GLY A 434 1.05 -37.18 -40.19
CA GLY A 434 0.37 -36.84 -41.44
C GLY A 434 -0.66 -35.70 -41.26
N PRO A 435 -1.02 -34.98 -42.34
CA PRO A 435 -1.82 -33.77 -42.25
C PRO A 435 -3.21 -34.06 -41.68
N MET A 436 -3.46 -33.63 -40.43
CA MET A 436 -4.83 -33.56 -39.90
C MET A 436 -5.57 -32.44 -40.62
N ASN A 437 -6.58 -32.80 -41.40
CA ASN A 437 -7.53 -31.87 -42.01
C ASN A 437 -8.28 -31.09 -40.92
N MET A 438 -7.75 -29.92 -40.56
CA MET A 438 -8.46 -28.92 -39.77
C MET A 438 -9.32 -28.09 -40.72
N GLN A 439 -10.65 -28.21 -40.60
CA GLN A 439 -11.57 -27.27 -41.26
C GLN A 439 -11.50 -25.92 -40.53
N VAL A 440 -10.48 -25.13 -40.90
CA VAL A 440 -10.49 -23.68 -40.70
C VAL A 440 -11.58 -23.12 -41.61
N LEU A 441 -12.62 -22.52 -41.03
CA LEU A 441 -13.58 -21.74 -41.80
C LEU A 441 -12.90 -20.43 -42.20
N ASP A 442 -12.52 -20.32 -43.48
CA ASP A 442 -12.06 -19.05 -44.06
C ASP A 442 -13.21 -18.02 -43.95
N ALA A 443 -13.09 -17.09 -43.00
CA ALA A 443 -13.94 -15.90 -42.97
C ALA A 443 -13.77 -15.13 -44.30
N PRO A 444 -14.82 -14.47 -44.82
CA PRO A 444 -14.74 -13.78 -46.12
C PRO A 444 -13.60 -12.76 -46.11
N ARG A 445 -12.54 -13.04 -46.86
CA ARG A 445 -11.39 -12.15 -46.99
C ARG A 445 -11.86 -10.94 -47.78
N ASP A 446 -11.93 -9.78 -47.14
CA ASP A 446 -12.13 -8.53 -47.87
C ASP A 446 -10.94 -8.33 -48.83
N ILE A 447 -11.21 -7.73 -49.98
CA ILE A 447 -10.29 -7.65 -51.13
C ILE A 447 -9.05 -6.79 -50.79
N SER A 448 -9.16 -5.99 -49.72
CA SER A 448 -8.10 -5.20 -49.07
C SER A 448 -7.14 -6.01 -48.17
N GLY A 449 -7.50 -7.22 -47.76
CA GLY A 449 -6.71 -8.08 -46.87
C GLY A 449 -6.79 -7.76 -45.37
N GLY A 450 -7.74 -6.92 -44.93
CA GLY A 450 -8.05 -6.65 -43.52
C GLY A 450 -9.32 -7.35 -43.01
N TYR A 451 -9.64 -7.13 -41.73
CA TYR A 451 -10.79 -7.71 -41.03
C TYR A 451 -11.73 -6.63 -40.50
N LYS A 452 -13.03 -6.71 -40.80
CA LYS A 452 -14.05 -5.88 -40.13
C LYS A 452 -14.19 -6.34 -38.67
N VAL A 453 -14.09 -5.43 -37.71
CA VAL A 453 -14.10 -5.77 -36.27
C VAL A 453 -14.94 -4.79 -35.44
N ASP A 454 -15.67 -5.31 -34.45
CA ASP A 454 -16.47 -4.49 -33.52
C ASP A 454 -15.68 -4.13 -32.25
N VAL A 455 -15.10 -2.93 -32.22
CA VAL A 455 -14.32 -2.42 -31.09
C VAL A 455 -15.16 -1.77 -29.98
N SER A 456 -16.49 -1.77 -30.08
CA SER A 456 -17.36 -1.31 -28.99
C SER A 456 -17.43 -2.29 -27.82
N ARG A 457 -17.06 -3.56 -28.07
CA ARG A 457 -17.09 -4.69 -27.12
C ARG A 457 -15.75 -4.86 -26.37
N GLY A 458 -15.73 -5.68 -25.32
CA GLY A 458 -14.56 -5.97 -24.45
C GLY A 458 -14.00 -4.76 -23.67
N GLU A 459 -12.78 -4.90 -23.12
CA GLU A 459 -12.03 -3.81 -22.45
C GLU A 459 -11.15 -3.02 -23.42
N ARG A 460 -10.93 -1.72 -23.14
CA ARG A 460 -9.85 -0.93 -23.73
C ARG A 460 -8.64 -0.90 -22.78
N ILE A 461 -7.50 -1.45 -23.20
CA ILE A 461 -6.24 -1.40 -22.44
C ILE A 461 -5.25 -0.41 -23.08
N GLY A 462 -4.83 0.58 -22.30
CA GLY A 462 -3.91 1.64 -22.73
C GLY A 462 -2.41 1.34 -22.51
N ARG A 463 -2.03 0.24 -21.85
CA ARG A 463 -0.64 -0.01 -21.42
C ARG A 463 0.39 0.05 -22.56
N VAL A 464 0.10 -0.59 -23.70
CA VAL A 464 0.98 -0.58 -24.88
C VAL A 464 1.08 0.82 -25.49
N SER A 465 0.02 1.62 -25.42
CA SER A 465 -0.01 3.03 -25.84
C SER A 465 0.89 3.91 -24.97
N SER A 466 0.82 3.73 -23.64
CA SER A 466 1.68 4.44 -22.69
C SER A 466 3.16 4.11 -22.88
N GLU A 467 3.49 2.84 -23.15
CA GLU A 467 4.85 2.46 -23.53
C GLU A 467 5.21 3.15 -24.86
N TRP A 468 4.48 2.93 -25.96
CA TRP A 468 4.78 3.55 -27.28
C TRP A 468 5.02 5.07 -27.21
N PHE A 469 4.17 5.82 -26.51
CA PHE A 469 4.27 7.27 -26.39
C PHE A 469 5.48 7.74 -25.55
N SER A 470 5.96 6.93 -24.60
CA SER A 470 7.09 7.27 -23.74
C SER A 470 8.46 6.86 -24.30
N ARG A 471 8.51 6.00 -25.32
CA ARG A 471 9.76 5.51 -25.94
C ARG A 471 10.19 6.37 -27.12
N PRO A 472 11.39 6.99 -27.11
CA PRO A 472 11.97 7.66 -28.28
C PRO A 472 12.44 6.63 -29.33
N ALA A 473 12.72 7.06 -30.57
CA ALA A 473 12.93 6.17 -31.72
C ALA A 473 14.19 5.27 -31.65
N ASP A 474 15.16 5.65 -30.83
CA ASP A 474 16.37 4.90 -30.49
C ASP A 474 16.08 3.74 -29.51
N GLU A 475 15.07 3.86 -28.64
CA GLU A 475 14.60 2.76 -27.77
C GLU A 475 13.68 1.75 -28.49
N ARG A 476 13.32 2.00 -29.76
CA ARG A 476 12.36 1.18 -30.55
C ARG A 476 13.09 0.27 -31.54
N TYR A 477 12.72 -1.00 -31.64
CA TYR A 477 13.39 -2.01 -32.47
C TYR A 477 12.45 -2.57 -33.54
N LEU A 478 12.94 -2.89 -34.73
CA LEU A 478 12.09 -3.37 -35.84
C LEU A 478 11.86 -4.88 -35.79
N SER A 479 12.69 -5.61 -35.05
CA SER A 479 12.56 -7.06 -34.90
C SER A 479 13.08 -7.55 -33.55
N LEU A 480 12.69 -8.78 -33.17
CA LEU A 480 13.20 -9.42 -31.97
C LEU A 480 14.71 -9.74 -32.09
N SER A 481 15.26 -9.97 -33.29
CA SER A 481 16.70 -10.20 -33.44
C SER A 481 17.53 -8.93 -33.21
N GLU A 482 17.08 -7.79 -33.72
CA GLU A 482 17.70 -6.48 -33.41
C GLU A 482 17.65 -6.19 -31.90
N LEU A 483 16.47 -6.39 -31.30
CA LEU A 483 16.27 -6.19 -29.87
C LEU A 483 17.19 -7.11 -29.05
N ALA A 484 17.19 -8.40 -29.35
CA ALA A 484 17.99 -9.43 -28.68
C ALA A 484 19.49 -9.10 -28.75
N CYS A 485 19.98 -8.73 -29.93
CA CYS A 485 21.37 -8.33 -30.13
C CYS A 485 21.74 -7.14 -29.21
N SER A 486 20.93 -6.07 -29.24
CA SER A 486 21.15 -4.89 -28.41
C SER A 486 21.19 -5.18 -26.90
N VAL A 487 20.24 -5.97 -26.38
CA VAL A 487 20.21 -6.31 -24.94
C VAL A 487 21.24 -7.37 -24.55
N ARG A 488 21.68 -8.24 -25.48
CA ARG A 488 22.80 -9.17 -25.28
C ARG A 488 24.13 -8.44 -25.26
N ASP A 489 24.44 -7.63 -26.27
CA ASP A 489 25.66 -6.81 -26.34
C ASP A 489 25.83 -5.94 -25.09
N ARG A 490 24.71 -5.46 -24.52
CA ARG A 490 24.68 -4.69 -23.28
C ARG A 490 24.94 -5.53 -22.04
N ALA A 491 24.47 -6.78 -22.00
CA ALA A 491 24.70 -7.72 -20.90
C ALA A 491 26.13 -8.29 -20.93
N ASP A 492 26.66 -8.61 -22.10
CA ASP A 492 28.01 -9.16 -22.29
C ASP A 492 29.10 -8.14 -21.91
N ARG A 493 28.84 -6.85 -22.13
CA ARG A 493 29.67 -5.73 -21.64
C ARG A 493 29.40 -5.33 -20.19
N SER A 494 28.57 -6.07 -19.46
CA SER A 494 28.18 -5.77 -18.09
C SER A 494 28.92 -6.62 -17.05
N ARG A 495 29.18 -6.02 -15.89
CA ARG A 495 29.79 -6.71 -14.73
C ARG A 495 28.99 -6.40 -13.48
N THR A 496 28.84 -7.40 -12.60
CA THR A 496 28.20 -7.21 -11.28
C THR A 496 29.19 -7.46 -10.17
N ARG A 497 29.24 -6.58 -9.17
CA ARG A 497 29.98 -6.81 -7.92
C ARG A 497 29.01 -6.79 -6.73
N VAL A 498 29.41 -7.42 -5.63
CA VAL A 498 28.81 -7.17 -4.31
C VAL A 498 29.84 -6.37 -3.52
N VAL A 499 29.46 -5.18 -3.09
CA VAL A 499 30.32 -4.24 -2.35
C VAL A 499 29.58 -3.75 -1.12
N GLU A 500 30.33 -3.37 -0.08
CA GLU A 500 29.76 -2.72 1.09
C GLU A 500 29.60 -1.22 0.80
N SER A 501 28.44 -0.65 1.10
CA SER A 501 28.10 0.74 0.75
C SER A 501 29.09 1.77 1.30
N ALA A 502 29.60 1.54 2.52
CA ALA A 502 30.56 2.41 3.19
C ALA A 502 31.97 2.40 2.55
N LEU A 503 32.28 1.42 1.70
CA LEU A 503 33.55 1.32 0.97
C LEU A 503 33.51 1.99 -0.41
N ILE A 504 32.37 2.53 -0.83
CA ILE A 504 32.28 3.32 -2.06
C ILE A 504 32.80 4.73 -1.79
N HIS A 505 33.84 5.13 -2.53
CA HIS A 505 34.33 6.51 -2.50
C HIS A 505 33.72 7.32 -3.65
N VAL A 506 33.29 8.56 -3.35
CA VAL A 506 32.66 9.46 -4.31
C VAL A 506 33.62 10.58 -4.67
N GLU A 507 34.05 10.61 -5.94
CA GLU A 507 34.89 11.67 -6.49
C GLU A 507 34.04 12.65 -7.29
N ALA A 508 34.27 13.95 -7.08
CA ALA A 508 33.63 15.00 -7.86
C ALA A 508 34.57 16.20 -7.97
N ASN A 509 34.82 16.66 -9.19
CA ASN A 509 35.74 17.76 -9.46
C ASN A 509 35.01 19.11 -9.41
N ARG A 510 35.63 20.14 -8.83
CA ARG A 510 35.08 21.52 -8.88
C ARG A 510 35.19 22.14 -10.28
N GLY A 511 36.12 21.67 -11.11
CA GLY A 511 36.34 22.15 -12.48
C GLY A 511 35.50 21.43 -13.55
N ASP A 512 34.78 20.36 -13.20
CA ASP A 512 33.89 19.62 -14.09
C ASP A 512 32.54 19.40 -13.39
N ALA A 513 31.63 20.35 -13.58
CA ALA A 513 30.36 20.41 -12.87
C ALA A 513 29.41 19.24 -13.18
N GLU A 514 29.67 18.49 -14.26
CA GLU A 514 28.83 17.41 -14.78
C GLU A 514 29.37 16.00 -14.47
N ARG A 515 30.60 15.88 -13.95
CA ARG A 515 31.22 14.57 -13.64
C ARG A 515 31.37 14.30 -12.15
N LEU A 516 30.39 13.56 -11.63
CA LEU A 516 30.52 12.76 -10.42
C LEU A 516 30.92 11.32 -10.80
N ALA A 517 31.91 10.77 -10.11
CA ALA A 517 32.42 9.41 -10.32
C ALA A 517 32.49 8.65 -8.99
N LEU A 518 32.56 7.33 -9.08
CA LEU A 518 32.57 6.41 -7.95
C LEU A 518 33.78 5.47 -8.06
N ILE A 519 34.62 5.44 -7.04
CA ILE A 519 35.62 4.39 -6.88
C ILE A 519 34.93 3.24 -6.15
N LEU A 520 34.73 2.13 -6.85
CA LEU A 520 34.16 0.91 -6.28
C LEU A 520 35.29 -0.02 -5.81
N PRO A 521 35.14 -0.73 -4.68
CA PRO A 521 36.10 -1.75 -4.25
C PRO A 521 36.38 -2.78 -5.36
N GLY A 522 37.64 -2.93 -5.74
CA GLY A 522 38.06 -3.84 -6.81
C GLY A 522 37.67 -3.40 -8.22
N ALA A 523 37.50 -2.09 -8.47
CA ALA A 523 37.44 -1.51 -9.80
C ALA A 523 38.68 -0.65 -10.08
N ASP A 524 39.38 -0.95 -11.18
CA ASP A 524 40.63 -0.26 -11.58
C ASP A 524 40.40 1.12 -12.19
N THR A 525 39.14 1.48 -12.46
CA THR A 525 38.72 2.72 -13.13
C THR A 525 37.54 3.35 -12.40
N PRO A 526 37.47 4.69 -12.28
CA PRO A 526 36.29 5.38 -11.75
C PRO A 526 35.03 5.05 -12.58
N VAL A 527 33.89 4.97 -11.90
CA VAL A 527 32.61 4.56 -12.49
C VAL A 527 31.58 5.69 -12.40
N ALA A 528 31.01 6.09 -13.52
CA ALA A 528 30.01 7.17 -13.56
C ALA A 528 28.59 6.61 -13.29
N PRO A 529 27.81 7.12 -12.32
CA PRO A 529 26.43 6.68 -12.13
C PRO A 529 25.50 7.22 -13.21
N THR A 530 24.67 6.36 -13.80
CA THR A 530 23.53 6.80 -14.62
C THR A 530 22.53 7.57 -13.77
N HIS A 531 21.63 8.32 -14.44
CA HIS A 531 20.55 9.03 -13.76
C HIS A 531 19.69 8.10 -12.86
N TRP A 532 19.52 6.84 -13.26
CA TRP A 532 18.81 5.81 -12.51
C TRP A 532 19.59 5.35 -11.27
N SER A 533 20.84 4.92 -11.43
CA SER A 533 21.64 4.41 -10.29
C SER A 533 22.01 5.51 -9.30
N PHE A 534 22.19 6.76 -9.75
CA PHE A 534 22.29 7.92 -8.88
C PHE A 534 21.06 8.06 -7.98
N GLY A 535 19.86 7.79 -8.53
CA GLY A 535 18.61 7.76 -7.76
C GLY A 535 18.58 6.63 -6.73
N GLN A 536 19.11 5.45 -7.08
CA GLN A 536 19.23 4.32 -6.16
C GLN A 536 20.25 4.61 -5.04
N LEU A 537 21.41 5.22 -5.35
CA LEU A 537 22.40 5.67 -4.37
C LEU A 537 21.84 6.75 -3.44
N ALA A 538 21.16 7.76 -3.99
CA ALA A 538 20.47 8.78 -3.21
C ALA A 538 19.44 8.15 -2.24
N SER A 539 18.65 7.18 -2.71
CA SER A 539 17.71 6.44 -1.86
C SER A 539 18.40 5.59 -0.78
N LEU A 540 19.55 4.98 -1.08
CA LEU A 540 20.35 4.21 -0.12
C LEU A 540 20.89 5.09 1.00
N VAL A 541 21.30 6.32 0.67
CA VAL A 541 21.76 7.29 1.67
C VAL A 541 20.62 8.07 2.37
N GLY A 542 19.37 7.83 1.98
CA GLY A 542 18.21 8.53 2.54
C GLY A 542 18.02 9.97 2.05
N ALA A 543 18.67 10.37 0.95
CA ALA A 543 18.64 11.72 0.40
C ALA A 543 17.69 11.86 -0.81
N PRO A 544 16.99 13.00 -0.99
CA PRO A 544 16.13 13.21 -2.15
C PRO A 544 16.94 13.35 -3.44
N ALA A 545 16.89 12.33 -4.31
CA ALA A 545 17.60 12.31 -5.60
C ALA A 545 17.32 13.54 -6.48
N ALA A 546 16.09 14.05 -6.48
CA ALA A 546 15.70 15.22 -7.25
C ALA A 546 16.41 16.51 -6.77
N TYR A 547 16.68 16.63 -5.47
CA TYR A 547 17.40 17.76 -4.91
C TYR A 547 18.91 17.63 -5.17
N LEU A 548 19.49 16.45 -4.93
CA LEU A 548 20.93 16.23 -5.15
C LEU A 548 21.36 16.49 -6.60
N ARG A 549 20.50 16.23 -7.59
CA ARG A 549 20.77 16.54 -9.02
C ARG A 549 20.75 18.04 -9.36
N GLN A 550 20.23 18.89 -8.48
CA GLN A 550 20.26 20.36 -8.66
C GLN A 550 21.50 21.00 -8.04
N LEU A 551 22.27 20.23 -7.26
CA LEU A 551 23.51 20.69 -6.65
C LEU A 551 24.68 20.50 -7.62
N PRO A 552 25.69 21.39 -7.60
CA PRO A 552 26.99 21.15 -8.26
C PRO A 552 27.55 19.78 -7.85
N ALA A 553 28.18 19.05 -8.79
CA ALA A 553 28.69 17.69 -8.56
C ALA A 553 29.51 17.54 -7.27
N ALA A 554 30.35 18.52 -6.92
CA ALA A 554 31.12 18.52 -5.68
C ALA A 554 30.24 18.49 -4.40
N LEU A 555 29.13 19.25 -4.37
CA LEU A 555 28.21 19.24 -3.23
C LEU A 555 27.35 17.99 -3.20
N ALA A 556 26.87 17.52 -4.36
CA ALA A 556 26.17 16.23 -4.46
C ALA A 556 27.07 15.07 -3.99
N GLY A 557 28.35 15.08 -4.39
CA GLY A 557 29.36 14.10 -4.01
C GLY A 557 29.65 14.06 -2.51
N ILE A 558 29.81 15.22 -1.86
CA ILE A 558 30.00 15.31 -0.41
C ILE A 558 28.79 14.71 0.34
N ASN A 559 27.56 15.02 -0.09
CA ASN A 559 26.34 14.50 0.54
C ASN A 559 26.21 12.99 0.35
N LEU A 560 26.48 12.48 -0.85
CA LEU A 560 26.49 11.03 -1.13
C LEU A 560 27.58 10.32 -0.33
N GLN A 561 28.80 10.87 -0.28
CA GLN A 561 29.91 10.28 0.47
C GLN A 561 29.60 10.18 1.96
N TYR A 562 29.11 11.28 2.56
CA TYR A 562 28.74 11.32 3.97
C TYR A 562 27.65 10.30 4.30
N GLY A 563 26.62 10.19 3.46
CA GLY A 563 25.53 9.25 3.67
C GLY A 563 25.95 7.78 3.47
N LEU A 564 26.85 7.50 2.53
CA LEU A 564 27.40 6.15 2.30
C LEU A 564 28.21 5.65 3.51
N THR A 565 28.94 6.53 4.19
CA THR A 565 29.77 6.18 5.37
C THR A 565 29.05 6.30 6.71
N SER A 566 28.05 7.18 6.83
CA SER A 566 27.37 7.46 8.11
C SER A 566 26.10 6.65 8.32
N ASN A 567 25.45 6.18 7.25
CA ASN A 567 24.36 5.21 7.38
C ASN A 567 24.92 3.83 7.72
N ARG A 568 24.05 2.92 8.18
CA ARG A 568 24.42 1.52 8.40
C ARG A 568 25.00 0.97 7.09
N ALA A 569 26.20 0.40 7.17
CA ALA A 569 26.81 -0.25 6.02
C ALA A 569 25.94 -1.44 5.56
N GLU A 570 25.55 -1.42 4.28
CA GLU A 570 24.77 -2.48 3.63
C GLU A 570 25.59 -3.11 2.52
N GLN A 571 25.48 -4.43 2.34
CA GLN A 571 25.97 -5.06 1.12
C GLN A 571 25.02 -4.74 -0.02
N ILE A 572 25.56 -4.18 -1.09
CA ILE A 572 24.82 -3.81 -2.30
C ILE A 572 25.42 -4.50 -3.52
N LYS A 573 24.56 -4.88 -4.46
CA LYS A 573 24.93 -5.48 -5.73
C LYS A 573 24.89 -4.42 -6.82
N THR A 574 26.04 -4.11 -7.40
CA THR A 574 26.18 -3.21 -8.54
C THR A 574 25.88 -3.92 -9.85
N LEU A 575 25.46 -3.16 -10.87
CA LEU A 575 25.62 -3.52 -12.28
C LEU A 575 26.31 -2.36 -12.97
N GLU A 576 27.45 -2.65 -13.56
CA GLU A 576 28.27 -1.72 -14.31
C GLU A 576 28.30 -2.17 -15.78
N THR A 577 28.53 -1.26 -16.71
CA THR A 577 28.65 -1.58 -18.15
C THR A 577 29.73 -0.71 -18.77
N ASP A 578 30.55 -1.30 -19.64
CA ASP A 578 31.60 -0.58 -20.35
C ASP A 578 31.14 -0.20 -21.76
N THR A 579 31.11 1.11 -22.03
CA THR A 579 30.80 1.70 -23.33
C THR A 579 31.92 2.65 -23.82
N GLY A 580 33.15 2.46 -23.30
CA GLY A 580 34.29 3.39 -23.46
C GLY A 580 34.47 4.32 -22.24
N ARG A 581 33.45 4.38 -21.39
CA ARG A 581 33.56 4.75 -19.96
C ARG A 581 32.76 3.71 -19.17
N VAL A 582 33.19 3.40 -17.95
CA VAL A 582 32.42 2.48 -17.11
C VAL A 582 31.26 3.24 -16.47
N GLU A 583 30.04 2.82 -16.77
CA GLU A 583 28.81 3.37 -16.19
C GLU A 583 28.20 2.41 -15.17
N LEU A 584 27.88 2.90 -13.98
CA LEU A 584 27.08 2.17 -12.98
C LEU A 584 25.61 2.32 -13.37
N ARG A 585 25.02 1.25 -13.91
CA ARG A 585 23.62 1.22 -14.35
C ARG A 585 22.63 0.87 -13.24
N ALA A 586 23.05 0.13 -12.21
CA ALA A 586 22.19 -0.21 -11.09
C ALA A 586 22.93 -0.35 -9.76
N VAL A 587 22.25 0.02 -8.68
CA VAL A 587 22.57 -0.36 -7.29
C VAL A 587 21.34 -1.03 -6.70
N THR A 588 21.51 -2.28 -6.27
CA THR A 588 20.42 -3.16 -5.82
C THR A 588 20.80 -3.88 -4.53
N GLY A 589 19.84 -4.46 -3.80
CA GLY A 589 20.13 -5.29 -2.63
C GLY A 589 20.95 -6.54 -2.97
N PRO A 590 21.59 -7.20 -1.98
CA PRO A 590 22.55 -8.27 -2.24
C PRO A 590 21.87 -9.53 -2.78
N ASP A 591 20.66 -9.84 -2.29
CA ASP A 591 19.81 -10.93 -2.78
C ASP A 591 18.95 -10.57 -4.02
N TYR A 592 19.28 -9.49 -4.73
CA TYR A 592 18.58 -9.14 -5.98
C TYR A 592 18.89 -10.16 -7.08
N GLY A 593 17.88 -10.99 -7.38
CA GLY A 593 17.91 -11.96 -8.47
C GLY A 593 17.69 -11.26 -9.80
N ARG A 594 18.79 -10.78 -10.37
CA ARG A 594 18.80 -10.14 -11.69
C ARG A 594 18.44 -11.18 -12.75
N ILE A 595 17.45 -10.84 -13.55
CA ILE A 595 17.13 -11.50 -14.82
C ILE A 595 17.52 -10.47 -15.86
N PHE A 596 18.41 -10.82 -16.77
CA PHE A 596 18.86 -9.90 -17.82
C PHE A 596 17.80 -9.77 -18.89
N ASP A 597 17.72 -8.60 -19.52
CA ASP A 597 16.64 -8.35 -20.49
C ASP A 597 16.75 -9.30 -21.72
N HIS A 598 17.96 -9.75 -22.07
CA HIS A 598 18.18 -10.73 -23.13
C HIS A 598 17.57 -12.11 -22.83
N GLU A 599 17.57 -12.56 -21.56
CA GLU A 599 16.99 -13.84 -21.17
C GLU A 599 15.48 -13.89 -21.44
N LEU A 600 14.80 -12.75 -21.25
CA LEU A 600 13.38 -12.61 -21.61
C LEU A 600 13.20 -12.55 -23.13
N VAL A 601 13.96 -11.69 -23.82
CA VAL A 601 13.80 -11.50 -25.27
C VAL A 601 14.04 -12.80 -26.02
N GLU A 602 15.07 -13.58 -25.67
CA GLU A 602 15.37 -14.88 -26.28
C GLU A 602 14.37 -15.98 -25.92
N ALA A 603 13.77 -15.92 -24.72
CA ALA A 603 12.67 -16.82 -24.37
C ALA A 603 11.44 -16.57 -25.25
N VAL A 604 11.18 -15.31 -25.59
CA VAL A 604 10.12 -14.94 -26.53
C VAL A 604 10.52 -15.26 -27.97
N GLN A 605 11.75 -14.98 -28.38
CA GLN A 605 12.27 -15.27 -29.73
C GLN A 605 12.18 -16.77 -30.08
N ARG A 606 12.41 -17.65 -29.10
CA ARG A 606 12.21 -19.11 -29.24
C ARG A 606 10.76 -19.54 -29.53
N ILE A 607 9.78 -18.65 -29.31
CA ILE A 607 8.34 -18.93 -29.47
C ILE A 607 7.73 -18.11 -30.61
N ALA A 608 8.21 -16.87 -30.81
CA ALA A 608 7.70 -15.91 -31.78
C ALA A 608 8.60 -15.72 -33.02
N GLY A 609 9.75 -16.38 -33.07
CA GLY A 609 10.76 -16.13 -34.09
C GLY A 609 11.28 -14.69 -34.00
N ASN A 610 11.38 -14.02 -35.14
CA ASN A 610 11.84 -12.65 -35.25
C ASN A 610 10.75 -11.61 -34.92
N GLY A 611 9.50 -12.02 -34.70
CA GLY A 611 8.38 -11.12 -34.41
C GLY A 611 7.96 -10.27 -35.62
N THR A 612 8.33 -10.70 -36.83
CA THR A 612 8.10 -9.98 -38.09
C THR A 612 7.05 -10.61 -38.99
N GLY A 613 6.39 -11.69 -38.54
CA GLY A 613 5.45 -12.50 -39.33
C GLY A 613 6.09 -13.75 -39.97
N ASP A 614 7.34 -14.03 -39.61
CA ASP A 614 8.08 -15.26 -39.88
C ASP A 614 7.56 -16.46 -39.07
N THR A 615 6.88 -16.20 -37.96
CA THR A 615 5.95 -17.13 -37.32
C THR A 615 4.55 -16.50 -37.29
N ARG A 616 3.56 -17.17 -36.69
CA ARG A 616 2.24 -16.57 -36.42
C ARG A 616 2.31 -15.32 -35.54
N TRP A 617 3.40 -15.10 -34.80
CA TRP A 617 3.58 -13.94 -33.92
C TRP A 617 4.29 -12.80 -34.63
N LYS A 618 3.70 -11.60 -34.54
CA LYS A 618 4.24 -10.39 -35.16
C LYS A 618 3.92 -9.13 -34.37
N VAL A 619 4.66 -8.07 -34.66
CA VAL A 619 4.25 -6.68 -34.36
C VAL A 619 2.82 -6.45 -34.89
N PRO A 620 1.93 -5.81 -34.12
CA PRO A 620 0.52 -5.68 -34.48
C PRO A 620 0.28 -4.75 -35.67
N GLY A 621 -0.72 -5.13 -36.47
CA GLY A 621 -1.40 -4.26 -37.40
C GLY A 621 -2.11 -3.07 -36.73
N VAL A 622 -2.96 -2.38 -37.49
CA VAL A 622 -3.74 -1.24 -36.99
C VAL A 622 -5.18 -1.23 -37.49
N LEU A 623 -6.07 -0.77 -36.62
CA LEU A 623 -7.44 -0.37 -36.95
C LEU A 623 -7.43 0.97 -37.69
N ASP A 624 -8.10 1.01 -38.83
CA ASP A 624 -8.58 2.23 -39.45
C ASP A 624 -9.98 2.56 -38.92
N TRP A 625 -10.09 3.69 -38.23
CA TRP A 625 -11.35 4.18 -37.64
C TRP A 625 -12.37 4.64 -38.68
N SER A 626 -11.94 5.00 -39.90
CA SER A 626 -12.84 5.50 -40.95
C SER A 626 -13.62 4.37 -41.63
N THR A 627 -13.03 3.17 -41.68
CA THR A 627 -13.63 1.98 -42.30
C THR A 627 -14.07 0.92 -41.29
N GLY A 628 -13.55 0.95 -40.05
CA GLY A 628 -13.73 -0.13 -39.07
C GLY A 628 -12.96 -1.41 -39.42
N ILE A 629 -12.01 -1.33 -40.35
CA ILE A 629 -11.19 -2.45 -40.80
C ILE A 629 -9.88 -2.45 -40.02
N TYR A 630 -9.59 -3.58 -39.39
CA TYR A 630 -8.29 -3.89 -38.82
C TYR A 630 -7.38 -4.49 -39.89
N ASN A 631 -6.34 -3.77 -40.28
CA ASN A 631 -5.33 -4.26 -41.22
C ASN A 631 -4.19 -4.94 -40.43
N PRO A 632 -3.99 -6.27 -40.54
CA PRO A 632 -2.86 -6.95 -39.91
C PRO A 632 -1.53 -6.72 -40.66
N ARG A 633 -1.57 -6.37 -41.95
CA ARG A 633 -0.39 -6.19 -42.82
C ARG A 633 0.03 -4.71 -42.85
N VAL A 634 0.61 -4.27 -41.74
CA VAL A 634 1.22 -2.94 -41.58
C VAL A 634 2.73 -3.10 -41.55
N ASP A 635 3.44 -2.28 -42.32
CA ASP A 635 4.91 -2.29 -42.34
C ASP A 635 5.48 -1.95 -40.96
N ILE A 636 6.54 -2.66 -40.56
CA ILE A 636 7.20 -2.46 -39.27
C ILE A 636 8.24 -1.35 -39.42
N SER A 637 8.01 -0.26 -38.70
CA SER A 637 8.81 0.96 -38.68
C SER A 637 9.00 1.42 -37.24
N LYS A 638 9.80 2.47 -37.04
CA LYS A 638 9.96 3.10 -35.72
C LYS A 638 8.66 3.67 -35.17
N ASP A 639 7.67 3.97 -36.01
CA ASP A 639 6.36 4.48 -35.57
C ASP A 639 5.32 3.37 -35.37
N THR A 640 5.51 2.19 -35.96
CA THR A 640 4.55 1.07 -35.87
C THR A 640 4.98 -0.06 -34.95
N THR A 641 6.27 -0.18 -34.64
CA THR A 641 6.79 -1.24 -33.76
C THR A 641 6.29 -1.15 -32.32
N THR A 642 6.23 -2.31 -31.67
CA THR A 642 5.89 -2.48 -30.25
C THR A 642 6.95 -3.27 -29.48
N LEU A 643 8.19 -3.19 -29.95
CA LEU A 643 9.39 -3.79 -29.36
C LEU A 643 10.32 -2.67 -28.86
N TYR A 644 10.58 -2.62 -27.55
CA TYR A 644 11.28 -1.53 -26.89
C TYR A 644 12.34 -2.02 -25.90
N ALA A 645 13.49 -1.34 -25.84
CA ALA A 645 14.44 -1.45 -24.74
C ALA A 645 15.11 -0.10 -24.45
N SER A 646 15.12 0.28 -23.17
CA SER A 646 15.71 1.51 -22.63
C SER A 646 16.95 1.23 -21.79
N ASP A 647 17.52 2.27 -21.17
CA ASP A 647 18.56 2.13 -20.14
C ASP A 647 18.06 1.36 -18.89
N ARG A 648 16.74 1.25 -18.69
CA ARG A 648 16.10 0.72 -17.48
C ARG A 648 15.30 -0.56 -17.67
N ASP A 649 14.71 -0.79 -18.82
CA ASP A 649 13.72 -1.87 -18.99
C ASP A 649 13.52 -2.25 -20.45
N VAL A 650 13.01 -3.46 -20.65
CA VAL A 650 12.53 -3.99 -21.93
C VAL A 650 11.01 -4.15 -21.86
N PHE A 651 10.33 -3.84 -22.97
CA PHE A 651 8.91 -4.11 -23.16
C PHE A 651 8.69 -4.59 -24.59
N LEU A 652 7.96 -5.69 -24.76
CA LEU A 652 7.62 -6.24 -26.06
C LEU A 652 6.14 -6.63 -26.08
N PHE A 653 5.45 -6.33 -27.18
CA PHE A 653 4.07 -6.77 -27.44
C PHE A 653 3.99 -7.39 -28.83
N LEU A 654 3.36 -8.56 -28.93
CA LEU A 654 3.19 -9.31 -30.16
C LEU A 654 1.75 -9.86 -30.23
N VAL A 655 1.27 -10.05 -31.46
CA VAL A 655 -0.05 -10.59 -31.74
C VAL A 655 0.02 -11.68 -32.80
N ASP A 656 -0.99 -12.53 -32.77
CA ASP A 656 -1.35 -13.49 -33.81
C ASP A 656 -2.61 -12.96 -34.49
N ASP A 657 -2.40 -11.98 -35.38
CA ASP A 657 -3.47 -11.22 -36.04
C ASP A 657 -3.70 -11.60 -37.52
N LEU A 658 -2.99 -12.64 -37.98
CA LEU A 658 -3.21 -13.29 -39.28
C LEU A 658 -4.08 -14.56 -39.16
N ASN A 659 -4.28 -15.08 -37.95
CA ASN A 659 -5.12 -16.25 -37.67
C ASN A 659 -6.31 -15.85 -36.78
N PRO A 660 -7.35 -15.20 -37.35
CA PRO A 660 -8.52 -14.77 -36.59
C PRO A 660 -9.27 -15.96 -35.98
N ILE A 661 -9.87 -15.73 -34.82
CA ILE A 661 -10.71 -16.66 -34.08
C ILE A 661 -12.15 -16.13 -34.15
N GLU A 662 -13.05 -16.85 -34.84
CA GLU A 662 -14.48 -16.55 -34.82
C GLU A 662 -15.11 -17.11 -33.53
N ALA A 663 -15.60 -16.23 -32.65
CA ALA A 663 -16.29 -16.62 -31.42
C ALA A 663 -17.83 -16.67 -31.55
N GLY A 664 -18.35 -16.36 -32.74
CA GLY A 664 -19.78 -16.32 -33.04
C GLY A 664 -20.07 -15.34 -34.17
N ARG A 665 -21.31 -14.82 -34.22
CA ARG A 665 -21.71 -13.75 -35.13
C ARG A 665 -22.25 -12.53 -34.38
N LEU A 666 -22.08 -11.36 -34.98
CA LEU A 666 -22.64 -10.09 -34.55
C LEU A 666 -24.11 -9.95 -35.00
N PRO A 667 -24.89 -8.97 -34.47
CA PRO A 667 -26.29 -8.76 -34.86
C PRO A 667 -26.49 -8.47 -36.37
N ASP A 668 -25.49 -7.93 -37.06
CA ASP A 668 -25.49 -7.73 -38.52
C ASP A 668 -25.16 -9.01 -39.32
N GLY A 669 -24.98 -10.15 -38.64
CA GLY A 669 -24.64 -11.45 -39.23
C GLY A 669 -23.15 -11.63 -39.58
N SER A 670 -22.31 -10.61 -39.39
CA SER A 670 -20.86 -10.69 -39.63
C SER A 670 -20.13 -11.51 -38.53
N PRO A 671 -18.97 -12.10 -38.82
CA PRO A 671 -18.26 -12.95 -37.86
C PRO A 671 -17.67 -12.14 -36.70
N ASP A 672 -17.76 -12.68 -35.50
CA ASP A 672 -17.31 -12.03 -34.27
C ASP A 672 -15.84 -12.39 -34.00
N LEU A 673 -14.93 -11.57 -34.53
CA LEU A 673 -13.50 -11.89 -34.62
C LEU A 673 -12.69 -11.44 -33.41
N TYR A 674 -11.79 -12.32 -32.98
CA TYR A 674 -10.76 -12.09 -31.97
C TYR A 674 -9.39 -12.54 -32.50
N PHE A 675 -8.34 -11.92 -31.99
CA PHE A 675 -6.94 -12.25 -32.20
C PHE A 675 -6.31 -12.61 -30.85
N ARG A 676 -5.15 -13.27 -30.84
CA ARG A 676 -4.37 -13.45 -29.60
C ARG A 676 -3.32 -12.37 -29.48
N GLY A 677 -3.09 -11.88 -28.28
CA GLY A 677 -1.98 -11.00 -27.96
C GLY A 677 -1.28 -11.42 -26.67
N PHE A 678 0.01 -11.15 -26.60
CA PHE A 678 0.74 -11.15 -25.34
C PHE A 678 1.77 -10.04 -25.32
N TYR A 679 2.04 -9.49 -24.14
CA TYR A 679 3.20 -8.63 -23.93
C TYR A 679 4.01 -9.09 -22.73
N CYS A 680 5.31 -8.80 -22.75
CA CYS A 680 6.24 -9.09 -21.67
C CYS A 680 7.07 -7.85 -21.35
N TRP A 681 7.52 -7.75 -20.10
CA TRP A 681 8.44 -6.71 -19.66
C TRP A 681 9.39 -7.24 -18.60
N ASN A 682 10.59 -6.67 -18.56
CA ASN A 682 11.60 -6.95 -17.55
C ASN A 682 12.40 -5.68 -17.26
N SER A 683 13.09 -5.65 -16.13
CA SER A 683 14.05 -4.59 -15.82
C SER A 683 15.21 -5.16 -15.06
N GLU A 684 16.29 -5.43 -15.78
CA GLU A 684 17.53 -5.91 -15.18
C GLU A 684 18.13 -4.94 -14.15
N VAL A 685 17.75 -3.65 -14.13
CA VAL A 685 18.23 -2.64 -13.16
C VAL A 685 17.28 -2.36 -11.99
N GLY A 686 16.12 -3.04 -11.93
CA GLY A 686 15.15 -2.92 -10.84
C GLY A 686 14.18 -1.73 -10.93
N ALA A 687 13.94 -1.17 -12.12
CA ALA A 687 12.93 -0.14 -12.37
C ALA A 687 11.51 -0.72 -12.51
N LYS A 688 11.38 -1.97 -12.95
CA LYS A 688 10.14 -2.75 -13.01
C LYS A 688 10.38 -4.15 -12.44
N THR A 689 9.30 -4.90 -12.22
CA THR A 689 9.36 -6.37 -12.07
C THR A 689 9.44 -7.04 -13.42
N LEU A 690 9.88 -8.30 -13.47
CA LEU A 690 9.56 -9.19 -14.58
C LEU A 690 8.05 -9.46 -14.62
N GLY A 691 7.47 -9.53 -15.81
CA GLY A 691 6.14 -10.12 -16.00
C GLY A 691 5.71 -10.29 -17.45
N MET A 692 4.55 -10.92 -17.61
CA MET A 692 3.84 -11.03 -18.88
C MET A 692 2.35 -10.92 -18.69
N ALA A 693 1.63 -10.53 -19.74
CA ALA A 693 0.20 -10.72 -19.84
C ALA A 693 -0.17 -11.33 -21.19
N SER A 694 -1.15 -12.25 -21.17
CA SER A 694 -1.75 -12.89 -22.34
C SER A 694 -3.26 -12.64 -22.35
N PHE A 695 -3.83 -12.46 -23.54
CA PHE A 695 -5.22 -12.06 -23.72
C PHE A 695 -5.70 -12.30 -25.16
N TYR A 696 -7.02 -12.28 -25.34
CA TYR A 696 -7.62 -12.08 -26.66
C TYR A 696 -7.92 -10.58 -26.86
N LEU A 697 -7.86 -10.10 -28.09
CA LEU A 697 -8.19 -8.72 -28.46
C LEU A 697 -8.88 -8.65 -29.81
N ARG A 698 -9.66 -7.60 -30.07
CA ARG A 698 -10.37 -7.39 -31.34
C ARG A 698 -9.62 -6.46 -32.29
N ALA A 699 -8.88 -5.49 -31.74
CA ALA A 699 -8.08 -4.59 -32.55
C ALA A 699 -6.96 -3.92 -31.73
N VAL A 700 -5.94 -3.45 -32.45
CA VAL A 700 -4.97 -2.45 -31.98
C VAL A 700 -5.18 -1.20 -32.81
N CYS A 701 -5.37 -0.02 -32.22
CA CYS A 701 -5.46 1.21 -33.02
C CYS A 701 -4.08 1.81 -33.33
N GLN A 702 -4.02 2.81 -34.21
CA GLN A 702 -2.78 3.52 -34.56
C GLN A 702 -1.98 4.02 -33.33
N ASN A 703 -2.68 4.53 -32.30
CA ASN A 703 -2.09 4.95 -31.02
C ASN A 703 -1.71 3.78 -30.10
N ARG A 704 -1.66 2.54 -30.59
CA ARG A 704 -1.35 1.29 -29.85
C ARG A 704 -2.19 1.05 -28.60
N ASN A 705 -3.44 1.55 -28.57
CA ASN A 705 -4.43 1.09 -27.59
C ASN A 705 -5.00 -0.24 -28.05
N LEU A 706 -5.18 -1.17 -27.11
CA LEU A 706 -5.81 -2.46 -27.32
C LEU A 706 -7.32 -2.31 -27.12
N TRP A 707 -8.12 -2.85 -28.03
CA TRP A 707 -9.58 -2.77 -28.02
C TRP A 707 -10.18 -4.16 -28.06
N GLY A 708 -11.31 -4.35 -27.37
CA GLY A 708 -11.95 -5.66 -27.29
C GLY A 708 -11.12 -6.67 -26.50
N VAL A 709 -10.37 -6.23 -25.49
CA VAL A 709 -9.55 -7.14 -24.70
C VAL A 709 -10.43 -8.00 -23.80
N GLU A 710 -10.20 -9.30 -23.86
CA GLU A 710 -10.88 -10.34 -23.09
C GLU A 710 -9.89 -11.41 -22.62
N ASP A 711 -10.26 -12.16 -21.58
CA ASP A 711 -9.44 -13.19 -20.92
C ASP A 711 -8.02 -12.73 -20.56
N PHE A 712 -7.93 -11.55 -19.94
CA PHE A 712 -6.66 -10.96 -19.54
C PHE A 712 -6.04 -11.68 -18.33
N GLU A 713 -4.97 -12.43 -18.57
CA GLU A 713 -4.18 -13.12 -17.54
C GLU A 713 -2.80 -12.46 -17.40
N GLU A 714 -2.42 -12.05 -16.19
CA GLU A 714 -1.13 -11.40 -15.90
C GLU A 714 -0.33 -12.15 -14.83
N ILE A 715 0.95 -12.40 -15.10
CA ILE A 715 1.91 -13.03 -14.19
C ILE A 715 3.04 -12.04 -13.92
N THR A 716 3.32 -11.76 -12.64
CA THR A 716 4.39 -10.86 -12.21
C THR A 716 5.34 -11.54 -11.23
N ILE A 717 6.64 -11.49 -11.52
CA ILE A 717 7.71 -12.09 -10.72
C ILE A 717 8.62 -10.99 -10.16
N ARG A 718 8.77 -10.94 -8.83
CA ARG A 718 9.73 -10.06 -8.16
C ARG A 718 11.17 -10.61 -8.29
N HIS A 719 12.12 -9.71 -8.50
CA HIS A 719 13.57 -9.95 -8.55
C HIS A 719 14.20 -10.33 -7.19
N SER A 720 13.70 -11.39 -6.56
CA SER A 720 14.35 -12.04 -5.42
C SER A 720 15.39 -13.06 -5.89
N LYS A 721 16.26 -13.53 -4.99
CA LYS A 721 17.33 -14.53 -5.24
C LYS A 721 16.98 -15.70 -6.17
N TYR A 722 15.73 -16.16 -6.16
CA TYR A 722 15.22 -17.28 -6.98
C TYR A 722 14.37 -16.83 -8.19
N ALA A 723 14.46 -15.57 -8.62
CA ALA A 723 13.63 -15.03 -9.70
C ALA A 723 13.87 -15.74 -11.04
N ALA A 724 15.12 -15.99 -11.43
CA ALA A 724 15.45 -16.73 -12.65
C ALA A 724 14.84 -18.13 -12.67
N ASN A 725 14.92 -18.88 -11.55
CA ASN A 725 14.29 -20.19 -11.43
C ASN A 725 12.76 -20.10 -11.59
N ARG A 726 12.11 -19.11 -10.97
CA ARG A 726 10.66 -18.91 -11.15
C ARG A 726 10.29 -18.50 -12.57
N PHE A 727 11.10 -17.68 -13.23
CA PHE A 727 10.88 -17.34 -14.63
C PHE A 727 10.91 -18.59 -15.53
N ALA A 728 11.90 -19.46 -15.34
CA ALA A 728 12.04 -20.70 -16.11
C ALA A 728 10.90 -21.72 -15.85
N HIS A 729 10.33 -21.75 -14.63
CA HIS A 729 9.33 -22.76 -14.24
C HIS A 729 7.87 -22.29 -14.28
N GLU A 730 7.61 -20.98 -14.14
CA GLU A 730 6.26 -20.41 -14.09
C GLU A 730 5.95 -19.64 -15.39
N ALA A 731 6.80 -18.67 -15.73
CA ALA A 731 6.55 -17.72 -16.81
C ALA A 731 6.78 -18.30 -18.21
N ALA A 732 7.98 -18.81 -18.51
CA ALA A 732 8.27 -19.34 -19.85
C ALA A 732 7.33 -20.49 -20.27
N PRO A 733 6.95 -21.44 -19.38
CA PRO A 733 5.96 -22.46 -19.71
C PRO A 733 4.54 -21.90 -19.90
N ALA A 734 4.15 -20.84 -19.18
CA ALA A 734 2.85 -20.20 -19.38
C ALA A 734 2.74 -19.57 -20.77
N LEU A 735 3.78 -18.87 -21.23
CA LEU A 735 3.82 -18.27 -22.57
C LEU A 735 3.78 -19.33 -23.68
N LEU A 736 4.52 -20.44 -23.49
CA LEU A 736 4.53 -21.57 -24.42
C LEU A 736 3.17 -22.31 -24.44
N ASN A 737 2.51 -22.44 -23.28
CA ASN A 737 1.17 -23.02 -23.18
C ASN A 737 0.12 -22.12 -23.85
N PHE A 738 0.14 -20.80 -23.63
CA PHE A 738 -0.76 -19.86 -24.30
C PHE A 738 -0.50 -19.82 -25.81
N ALA A 739 0.76 -19.92 -26.23
CA ALA A 739 1.08 -19.98 -27.64
C ALA A 739 0.53 -21.24 -28.31
N ASN A 740 0.67 -22.40 -27.68
CA ASN A 740 0.25 -23.68 -28.26
C ASN A 740 -1.19 -24.10 -27.90
N SER A 741 -1.91 -23.35 -27.08
CA SER A 741 -3.27 -23.72 -26.67
C SER A 741 -4.27 -23.53 -27.82
N SER A 742 -5.16 -24.52 -27.93
CA SER A 742 -6.36 -24.39 -28.75
C SER A 742 -7.21 -23.24 -28.20
N PRO A 743 -7.79 -22.38 -29.05
CA PRO A 743 -8.72 -21.34 -28.60
C PRO A 743 -10.10 -21.93 -28.29
N MET A 744 -10.31 -23.23 -28.58
CA MET A 744 -11.60 -23.90 -28.44
C MET A 744 -12.19 -23.84 -27.02
N PRO A 745 -11.45 -23.84 -25.89
CA PRO A 745 -12.05 -23.62 -24.57
C PRO A 745 -12.68 -22.22 -24.43
N PHE A 746 -12.02 -21.18 -24.94
CA PHE A 746 -12.54 -19.80 -24.97
C PHE A 746 -13.74 -19.68 -25.91
N VAL A 747 -13.63 -20.18 -27.15
CA VAL A 747 -14.71 -20.19 -28.13
C VAL A 747 -15.92 -21.01 -27.65
N ASN A 748 -15.70 -22.18 -27.06
CA ASN A 748 -16.76 -23.02 -26.51
C ASN A 748 -17.42 -22.35 -25.29
N GLY A 749 -16.66 -21.64 -24.44
CA GLY A 749 -17.21 -20.86 -23.33
C GLY A 749 -18.14 -19.75 -23.81
N ILE A 750 -17.71 -18.97 -24.81
CA ILE A 750 -18.56 -17.94 -25.44
C ILE A 750 -19.78 -18.57 -26.13
N LYS A 751 -19.59 -19.65 -26.89
CA LYS A 751 -20.68 -20.36 -27.57
C LYS A 751 -21.70 -20.92 -26.59
N ALA A 752 -21.26 -21.60 -25.52
CA ALA A 752 -22.15 -22.10 -24.48
C ALA A 752 -22.86 -20.97 -23.72
N ALA A 753 -22.21 -19.82 -23.52
CA ALA A 753 -22.84 -18.63 -22.93
C ALA A 753 -23.90 -17.98 -23.83
N ARG A 754 -23.72 -18.03 -25.15
CA ARG A 754 -24.69 -17.56 -26.16
C ARG A 754 -25.87 -18.53 -26.34
N GLU A 755 -25.61 -19.83 -26.38
CA GLU A 755 -26.65 -20.88 -26.52
C GLU A 755 -27.51 -21.02 -25.24
N ARG A 756 -26.96 -20.64 -24.07
CA ARG A 756 -27.66 -20.74 -22.79
C ARG A 756 -28.56 -19.53 -22.54
N ILE A 757 -29.76 -19.61 -23.10
CA ILE A 757 -30.88 -18.69 -22.82
C ILE A 757 -31.31 -18.85 -21.34
N VAL A 758 -31.51 -17.73 -20.66
CA VAL A 758 -31.80 -17.63 -19.23
C VAL A 758 -32.90 -16.63 -18.88
N ALA A 759 -33.41 -15.87 -19.86
CA ALA A 759 -34.56 -15.00 -19.71
C ALA A 759 -35.36 -14.93 -21.03
N HIS A 760 -36.68 -15.06 -20.95
CA HIS A 760 -37.59 -14.97 -22.09
C HIS A 760 -38.52 -13.75 -22.01
N ASN A 761 -38.77 -13.23 -20.80
CA ASN A 761 -39.60 -12.05 -20.56
C ASN A 761 -38.88 -11.03 -19.63
N ASP A 762 -39.45 -9.84 -19.45
CA ASP A 762 -38.81 -8.77 -18.66
C ASP A 762 -38.73 -9.07 -17.16
N GLU A 763 -39.63 -9.89 -16.62
CA GLU A 763 -39.58 -10.34 -15.23
C GLU A 763 -38.39 -11.28 -15.03
N ASP A 764 -38.19 -12.26 -15.91
CA ASP A 764 -37.02 -13.14 -15.91
C ASP A 764 -35.71 -12.33 -15.97
N ARG A 765 -35.63 -11.31 -16.84
CA ARG A 765 -34.44 -10.47 -17.03
C ARG A 765 -34.08 -9.73 -15.74
N ALA A 766 -35.07 -9.14 -15.09
CA ALA A 766 -34.88 -8.49 -13.81
C ALA A 766 -34.44 -9.50 -12.74
N ASP A 767 -35.18 -10.60 -12.59
CA ASP A 767 -34.94 -11.59 -11.55
C ASP A 767 -33.58 -12.30 -11.69
N PHE A 768 -33.14 -12.56 -12.92
CA PHE A 768 -31.83 -13.15 -13.21
C PHE A 768 -30.69 -12.32 -12.61
N LEU A 769 -30.72 -11.00 -12.80
CA LEU A 769 -29.73 -10.08 -12.24
C LEU A 769 -29.95 -9.86 -10.73
N ARG A 770 -31.20 -9.72 -10.27
CA ARG A 770 -31.50 -9.52 -8.84
C ARG A 770 -31.02 -10.66 -7.96
N ARG A 771 -31.27 -11.91 -8.36
CA ARG A 771 -30.81 -13.13 -7.65
C ARG A 771 -29.27 -13.25 -7.59
N ARG A 772 -28.53 -12.40 -8.33
CA ARG A 772 -27.06 -12.36 -8.40
C ARG A 772 -26.45 -11.11 -7.74
N GLY A 773 -27.25 -10.34 -6.99
CA GLY A 773 -26.76 -9.24 -6.16
C GLY A 773 -26.60 -7.90 -6.90
N PHE A 774 -27.37 -7.67 -7.96
CA PHE A 774 -27.48 -6.37 -8.63
C PHE A 774 -28.64 -5.53 -8.06
N SER A 775 -28.43 -4.21 -7.91
CA SER A 775 -29.48 -3.29 -7.46
C SER A 775 -30.54 -3.02 -8.56
N LYS A 776 -31.68 -2.40 -8.21
CA LYS A 776 -32.75 -2.09 -9.20
C LYS A 776 -32.24 -1.17 -10.30
N ALA A 777 -31.46 -0.16 -9.91
CA ALA A 777 -30.89 0.83 -10.81
C ALA A 777 -29.80 0.24 -11.71
N GLU A 778 -29.02 -0.72 -11.21
CA GLU A 778 -28.01 -1.42 -12.04
C GLU A 778 -28.67 -2.43 -12.99
N THR A 779 -29.69 -3.15 -12.53
CA THR A 779 -30.46 -4.10 -13.36
C THR A 779 -31.07 -3.40 -14.57
N GLY A 780 -31.71 -2.23 -14.37
CA GLY A 780 -32.21 -1.41 -15.47
C GLY A 780 -31.09 -1.01 -16.43
N LYS A 781 -30.03 -0.36 -15.92
CA LYS A 781 -28.88 0.08 -16.74
C LYS A 781 -28.21 -1.05 -17.53
N ILE A 782 -28.14 -2.27 -16.99
CA ILE A 782 -27.59 -3.43 -17.69
C ILE A 782 -28.50 -3.86 -18.85
N ILE A 783 -29.82 -3.93 -18.61
CA ILE A 783 -30.79 -4.28 -19.65
C ILE A 783 -30.84 -3.19 -20.74
N ASP A 784 -30.87 -1.92 -20.33
CA ASP A 784 -30.86 -0.76 -21.23
C ASP A 784 -29.58 -0.71 -22.09
N ALA A 785 -28.42 -1.05 -21.50
CA ALA A 785 -27.15 -1.12 -22.23
C ALA A 785 -27.17 -2.23 -23.30
N VAL A 786 -27.68 -3.43 -22.98
CA VAL A 786 -27.82 -4.51 -23.98
C VAL A 786 -28.81 -4.12 -25.07
N LEU A 787 -29.95 -3.53 -24.71
CA LEU A 787 -30.95 -3.08 -25.68
C LEU A 787 -30.38 -2.01 -26.63
N ALA A 788 -29.51 -1.13 -26.13
CA ALA A 788 -28.82 -0.11 -26.92
C ALA A 788 -27.68 -0.67 -27.79
N GLU A 789 -26.91 -1.66 -27.32
CA GLU A 789 -25.75 -2.23 -28.03
C GLU A 789 -26.14 -3.37 -29.00
N GLU A 790 -27.13 -4.21 -28.66
CA GLU A 790 -27.55 -5.39 -29.45
C GLU A 790 -28.85 -5.18 -30.24
N GLY A 791 -29.58 -4.09 -29.99
CA GLY A 791 -30.89 -3.82 -30.61
C GLY A 791 -32.03 -4.73 -30.14
N ARG A 792 -31.77 -5.66 -29.22
CA ARG A 792 -32.76 -6.56 -28.58
C ARG A 792 -32.49 -6.66 -27.06
N PRO A 793 -33.51 -6.96 -26.24
CA PRO A 793 -33.31 -7.23 -24.81
C PRO A 793 -32.39 -8.44 -24.57
N PRO A 794 -31.72 -8.54 -23.41
CA PRO A 794 -30.87 -9.69 -23.06
C PRO A 794 -31.69 -10.97 -22.88
N GLU A 795 -31.18 -12.08 -23.39
CA GLU A 795 -31.82 -13.40 -23.34
C GLU A 795 -30.83 -14.49 -22.87
N SER A 796 -29.59 -14.45 -23.38
CA SER A 796 -28.52 -15.40 -23.06
C SER A 796 -27.61 -14.92 -21.92
N ILE A 797 -26.84 -15.85 -21.31
CA ILE A 797 -25.83 -15.48 -20.30
C ILE A 797 -24.80 -14.51 -20.91
N PHE A 798 -24.43 -14.69 -22.17
CA PHE A 798 -23.54 -13.79 -22.89
C PHE A 798 -24.09 -12.36 -22.96
N ASP A 799 -25.37 -12.19 -23.31
CA ASP A 799 -26.01 -10.86 -23.36
C ASP A 799 -25.92 -10.14 -22.00
N PHE A 800 -26.17 -10.84 -20.89
CA PHE A 800 -26.04 -10.26 -19.54
C PHE A 800 -24.58 -9.92 -19.18
N VAL A 801 -23.61 -10.74 -19.59
CA VAL A 801 -22.17 -10.46 -19.39
C VAL A 801 -21.73 -9.20 -20.14
N GLN A 802 -22.19 -9.03 -21.38
CA GLN A 802 -21.94 -7.82 -22.18
C GLN A 802 -22.53 -6.58 -21.50
N GLY A 803 -23.80 -6.61 -21.10
CA GLY A 803 -24.44 -5.48 -20.40
C GLY A 803 -23.76 -5.09 -19.08
N ILE A 804 -23.31 -6.06 -18.28
CA ILE A 804 -22.55 -5.79 -17.05
C ILE A 804 -21.21 -5.11 -17.38
N THR A 805 -20.53 -5.58 -18.42
CA THR A 805 -19.23 -5.05 -18.86
C THR A 805 -19.37 -3.63 -19.43
N ALA A 806 -20.40 -3.36 -20.25
CA ALA A 806 -20.75 -2.04 -20.75
C ALA A 806 -21.05 -1.03 -19.61
N VAL A 807 -21.80 -1.46 -18.59
CA VAL A 807 -22.04 -0.63 -17.38
C VAL A 807 -20.77 -0.43 -16.56
N ALA A 808 -19.84 -1.40 -16.53
CA ALA A 808 -18.55 -1.29 -15.84
C ALA A 808 -17.62 -0.26 -16.49
N ARG A 809 -17.57 -0.17 -17.84
CA ARG A 809 -16.77 0.85 -18.57
C ARG A 809 -17.09 2.27 -18.14
N ASN A 810 -18.36 2.55 -17.80
CA ASN A 810 -18.86 3.87 -17.43
C ASN A 810 -18.74 4.21 -15.93
N LYS A 811 -18.03 3.40 -15.13
CA LYS A 811 -17.79 3.69 -13.70
C LYS A 811 -16.51 4.52 -13.52
N PRO A 812 -16.56 5.68 -12.83
CA PRO A 812 -15.39 6.54 -12.60
C PRO A 812 -14.43 6.00 -11.51
N HIS A 813 -14.84 5.02 -10.72
CA HIS A 813 -14.05 4.46 -9.62
C HIS A 813 -13.63 3.02 -9.93
N GLN A 814 -12.32 2.76 -9.84
CA GLN A 814 -11.72 1.48 -10.24
C GLN A 814 -12.25 0.29 -9.43
N ASP A 815 -12.42 0.43 -8.11
CA ASP A 815 -12.95 -0.64 -7.25
C ASP A 815 -14.37 -1.09 -7.68
N ALA A 816 -15.25 -0.13 -7.99
CA ALA A 816 -16.61 -0.40 -8.44
C ALA A 816 -16.68 -1.00 -9.86
N ARG A 817 -15.67 -0.72 -10.69
CA ARG A 817 -15.50 -1.34 -12.01
C ARG A 817 -15.05 -2.80 -11.87
N LEU A 818 -14.00 -3.04 -11.08
CA LEU A 818 -13.48 -4.39 -10.80
C LEU A 818 -14.53 -5.30 -10.14
N GLU A 819 -15.42 -4.77 -9.29
CA GLU A 819 -16.50 -5.57 -8.69
C GLU A 819 -17.52 -6.05 -9.75
N LEU A 820 -17.85 -5.21 -10.74
CA LEU A 820 -18.76 -5.57 -11.83
C LEU A 820 -18.11 -6.56 -12.79
N GLU A 821 -16.86 -6.33 -13.19
CA GLU A 821 -16.08 -7.23 -14.04
C GLU A 821 -15.90 -8.61 -13.37
N ALA A 822 -15.68 -8.66 -12.05
CA ALA A 822 -15.63 -9.90 -11.29
C ALA A 822 -16.99 -10.62 -11.19
N LYS A 823 -18.12 -9.90 -11.29
CA LYS A 823 -19.47 -10.51 -11.39
C LYS A 823 -19.74 -11.02 -12.81
N ALA A 824 -19.28 -10.31 -13.84
CA ALA A 824 -19.36 -10.72 -15.24
C ALA A 824 -18.52 -11.99 -15.49
N LYS A 825 -17.26 -12.05 -15.04
CA LYS A 825 -16.41 -13.24 -15.14
C LYS A 825 -17.08 -14.47 -14.49
N LYS A 826 -17.60 -14.34 -13.27
CA LYS A 826 -18.35 -15.41 -12.58
C LYS A 826 -19.65 -15.86 -13.27
N LEU A 827 -20.19 -15.07 -14.20
CA LEU A 827 -21.34 -15.48 -15.01
C LEU A 827 -20.87 -16.30 -16.21
N LEU A 828 -19.79 -15.87 -16.89
CA LEU A 828 -19.17 -16.57 -18.01
C LEU A 828 -18.58 -17.92 -17.57
N ASP A 829 -17.84 -17.96 -16.45
CA ASP A 829 -17.27 -19.16 -15.80
C ASP A 829 -18.32 -20.20 -15.39
N ARG A 830 -19.62 -19.85 -15.38
CA ARG A 830 -20.75 -20.76 -15.07
C ARG A 830 -21.49 -21.25 -16.31
N ALA A 831 -21.15 -20.71 -17.48
CA ALA A 831 -21.72 -21.06 -18.77
C ALA A 831 -20.80 -21.97 -19.58
N ALA A 832 -19.48 -21.75 -19.48
CA ALA A 832 -18.44 -22.73 -19.82
C ALA A 832 -18.48 -23.97 -18.91
#